data_AF-A0A1M7YXS1-F1
#
_entry.id   AF-A0A1M7YXS1-F1
#
_cell.length_a   1.000
_cell.length_b   1.000
_cell.length_c   1.000
_cell.angle_alpha   90.00
_cell.angle_beta   90.00
_cell.angle_gamma   90.00
#
_symmetry.space_group_name_H-M   'P 1'
#
loop_
_entity.id
_entity.type
_entity.pdbx_description
1 polymer ?
#
loop_
_entity_poly.entity_id
_entity_poly.type
_entity_poly.pdbx_seq_one_letter_code
_entity_poly.pdbx_strand_id
1 'polypeptide(L)'
;MKKYQLLGLVSVAVSSALFAQQAAASACSDLINNPDVNWRESSLQTDQEIVQCLASTLGTPVGFGENTTGGYDPNGSSHLVVIKKNATKSVEQQILDAISSEEYNWIVFDKDDFAKDTEVAMYRLDCSEADVLANLDNATEAQCLDHTKWCEDNNVSSDSCDATFFNEKLNDKSLPIRNQVIHSNTTIDGRGAKAYFYFNGFQIGSDHKGKSTYQAQNVIVTNNRFVGAGHTEDHELDPDMIRSTGESHDIWIHQNTFEHTGDSAFDVKVGAYDITVSFNKLIDVKRAALHGSSDSRSINAQIKSTIHDNLFVTRDEYYNAKEFDTGRRVPLMRFGQSHMFNNVFYGYRKDILSVRDGGRIEFQNNAFMNSYTAAATKKGDDIEYWTESLLRDFRKGGLEITGTYVWNSDSNCKLDTAAGKGDLTASHGTTPDMLSAYGSASKSTINSNMMDAGQDLVDYVAATAGKGGLTPYVSSYSKGKSAIMAEVPTTCTSSDASTSGSTSSDSGSTGSSDNSGSSSDSGSSNSGNSDSGSTTTTPSGENLALSANADGSSKQSSKTGYGNVIDGDTSTYWSPSGTTGRISVKNLNVTVNTVKIVELSGTEGTVTSWVLKNNDTGATLASGSSLTDTISFDAVSVKKLSLYIEAASSTPKIAEFEVYNQ
;
A
#
# COMPACT_ATOMS: atom_id res chain seq x y z
N MET A 1 44.67 29.13 44.17
CA MET A 1 45.04 29.23 42.74
C MET A 1 44.79 27.93 41.94
N LYS A 2 45.16 26.73 42.42
CA LYS A 2 44.94 25.46 41.67
C LYS A 2 43.45 25.10 41.38
N LYS A 3 42.50 25.45 42.26
CA LYS A 3 41.05 25.18 42.06
C LYS A 3 40.43 26.01 40.93
N TYR A 4 40.90 27.25 40.71
CA TYR A 4 40.41 28.14 39.65
C TYR A 4 40.97 27.78 38.26
N GLN A 5 42.19 27.25 38.19
CA GLN A 5 42.74 26.72 36.92
C GLN A 5 42.00 25.46 36.47
N LEU A 6 41.60 24.58 37.41
CA LEU A 6 40.84 23.36 37.09
C LEU A 6 39.42 23.68 36.58
N LEU A 7 38.74 24.66 37.18
CA LEU A 7 37.43 25.14 36.71
C LEU A 7 37.50 25.81 35.33
N GLY A 8 38.56 26.59 35.06
CA GLY A 8 38.79 27.18 33.74
C GLY A 8 39.08 26.14 32.65
N LEU A 9 39.89 25.12 32.94
CA LEU A 9 40.20 24.03 32.02
C LEU A 9 38.98 23.16 31.70
N VAL A 10 38.14 22.85 32.71
CA VAL A 10 36.89 22.11 32.50
C VAL A 10 35.89 22.93 31.67
N SER A 11 35.75 24.24 31.95
CA SER A 11 34.88 25.11 31.16
C SER A 11 35.32 25.26 29.71
N VAL A 12 36.62 25.35 29.44
CA VAL A 12 37.16 25.42 28.08
C VAL A 12 36.97 24.09 27.35
N ALA A 13 37.23 22.95 28.02
CA ALA A 13 37.05 21.61 27.44
C ALA A 13 35.57 21.32 27.08
N VAL A 14 34.63 21.70 27.95
CA VAL A 14 33.19 21.57 27.70
C VAL A 14 32.76 22.49 26.55
N SER A 15 33.26 23.73 26.50
CA SER A 15 32.97 24.65 25.40
C SER A 15 33.52 24.14 24.07
N SER A 16 34.74 23.60 24.03
CA SER A 16 35.33 23.03 22.82
C SER A 16 34.62 21.77 22.33
N ALA A 17 34.14 20.92 23.24
CA ALA A 17 33.35 19.74 22.90
C ALA A 17 32.00 20.14 22.28
N LEU A 18 31.33 21.17 22.83
CA LEU A 18 30.09 21.71 22.28
C LEU A 18 30.31 22.27 20.86
N PHE A 19 31.39 23.02 20.65
CA PHE A 19 31.72 23.57 19.32
C PHE A 19 32.02 22.46 18.30
N ALA A 20 32.75 21.42 18.69
CA ALA A 20 33.03 20.27 17.81
C ALA A 20 31.73 19.53 17.44
N GLN A 21 30.83 19.33 18.41
CA GLN A 21 29.54 18.67 18.17
C GLN A 21 28.63 19.49 17.24
N GLN A 22 28.61 20.82 17.41
CA GLN A 22 27.85 21.71 16.54
C GLN A 22 28.42 21.76 15.12
N ALA A 23 29.76 21.77 14.98
CA ALA A 23 30.43 21.72 13.68
C ALA A 23 30.13 20.39 12.94
N ALA A 24 30.20 19.25 13.64
CA ALA A 24 29.85 17.95 13.07
C ALA A 24 28.38 17.87 12.63
N ALA A 25 27.45 18.43 13.42
CA ALA A 25 26.05 18.51 13.04
C ALA A 25 25.83 19.39 11.78
N SER A 26 26.52 20.53 11.68
CA SER A 26 26.45 21.36 10.47
C SER A 26 27.04 20.68 9.24
N ALA A 27 28.17 19.98 9.39
CA ALA A 27 28.80 19.22 8.32
C ALA A 27 27.91 18.07 7.85
N CYS A 28 27.25 17.38 8.80
CA CYS A 28 26.30 16.33 8.48
C CYS A 28 25.08 16.89 7.73
N SER A 29 24.51 18.00 8.18
CA SER A 29 23.39 18.64 7.50
C SER A 29 23.74 19.07 6.08
N ASP A 30 24.92 19.66 5.88
CA ASP A 30 25.41 20.03 4.55
C ASP A 30 25.62 18.79 3.68
N LEU A 31 26.28 17.75 4.21
CA LEU A 31 26.53 16.50 3.47
C LEU A 31 25.24 15.82 2.98
N ILE A 32 24.16 15.85 3.77
CA ILE A 32 22.90 15.18 3.39
C ILE A 32 22.05 16.03 2.46
N ASN A 33 21.98 17.35 2.69
CA ASN A 33 21.02 18.21 2.02
C ASN A 33 21.60 19.01 0.84
N ASN A 34 22.93 19.12 0.74
CA ASN A 34 23.59 19.81 -0.35
C ASN A 34 23.94 18.80 -1.47
N PRO A 35 23.30 18.91 -2.65
CA PRO A 35 23.60 18.03 -3.77
C PRO A 35 25.01 18.28 -4.35
N ASP A 36 25.59 19.46 -4.12
CA ASP A 36 26.91 19.86 -4.66
C ASP A 36 28.09 19.38 -3.77
N VAL A 37 27.83 18.68 -2.66
CA VAL A 37 28.85 18.12 -1.77
C VAL A 37 28.82 16.60 -1.84
N ASN A 38 29.86 15.99 -2.41
CA ASN A 38 29.96 14.53 -2.50
C ASN A 38 30.39 13.90 -1.15
N TRP A 39 30.28 12.58 -1.03
CA TRP A 39 30.38 11.87 0.26
C TRP A 39 31.67 12.10 1.03
N ARG A 40 32.78 12.31 0.30
CA ARG A 40 34.12 12.52 0.86
C ARG A 40 34.61 13.97 0.73
N GLU A 41 33.72 14.90 0.41
CA GLU A 41 34.05 16.32 0.22
C GLU A 41 33.64 17.21 1.41
N SER A 42 32.83 16.66 2.33
CA SER A 42 32.48 17.34 3.57
C SER A 42 33.66 17.42 4.54
N SER A 43 33.50 18.15 5.66
CA SER A 43 34.51 18.18 6.71
C SER A 43 34.56 16.91 7.58
N LEU A 44 33.64 15.95 7.41
CA LEU A 44 33.71 14.64 8.07
C LEU A 44 34.85 13.82 7.42
N GLN A 45 35.82 13.38 8.22
CA GLN A 45 37.10 12.87 7.69
C GLN A 45 37.15 11.34 7.61
N THR A 46 36.34 10.65 8.42
CA THR A 46 36.38 9.19 8.53
C THR A 46 35.09 8.54 8.03
N ASP A 47 35.19 7.29 7.59
CA ASP A 47 34.04 6.48 7.24
C ASP A 47 33.04 6.41 8.39
N GLN A 48 33.51 6.16 9.61
CA GLN A 48 32.67 6.14 10.80
C GLN A 48 31.87 7.44 11.01
N GLU A 49 32.50 8.61 10.86
CA GLU A 49 31.81 9.91 11.01
C GLU A 49 30.73 10.12 9.94
N ILE A 50 31.03 9.76 8.68
CA ILE A 50 30.09 9.89 7.57
C ILE A 50 28.93 8.90 7.74
N VAL A 51 29.21 7.65 8.07
CA VAL A 51 28.17 6.63 8.32
C VAL A 51 27.33 6.99 9.54
N GLN A 52 27.92 7.50 10.62
CA GLN A 52 27.17 7.99 11.76
C GLN A 52 26.21 9.13 11.36
N CYS A 53 26.65 10.05 10.50
CA CYS A 53 25.79 11.09 9.95
C CYS A 53 24.63 10.48 9.14
N LEU A 54 24.93 9.56 8.23
CA LEU A 54 23.93 8.88 7.39
C LEU A 54 22.90 8.12 8.25
N ALA A 55 23.34 7.35 9.24
CA ALA A 55 22.48 6.60 10.15
C ALA A 55 21.61 7.53 11.01
N SER A 56 22.20 8.58 11.58
CA SER A 56 21.47 9.51 12.46
C SER A 56 20.40 10.30 11.70
N THR A 57 20.65 10.64 10.44
CA THR A 57 19.70 11.38 9.59
C THR A 57 18.61 10.48 9.01
N LEU A 58 18.91 9.20 8.79
CA LEU A 58 17.94 8.19 8.40
C LEU A 58 16.91 7.93 9.51
N GLY A 59 17.37 7.87 10.77
CA GLY A 59 16.54 7.61 11.93
C GLY A 59 16.59 6.15 12.39
N THR A 60 15.55 5.71 13.11
CA THR A 60 15.49 4.36 13.68
C THR A 60 14.15 3.70 13.34
N PRO A 61 14.15 2.44 12.85
CA PRO A 61 12.90 1.73 12.59
C PRO A 61 12.06 1.58 13.85
N VAL A 62 10.75 1.49 13.65
CA VAL A 62 9.81 1.11 14.71
C VAL A 62 9.18 -0.24 14.39
N GLY A 63 8.68 -0.92 15.42
CA GLY A 63 7.98 -2.18 15.27
C GLY A 63 8.90 -3.39 15.38
N PHE A 64 8.65 -4.45 14.62
CA PHE A 64 9.39 -5.70 14.77
C PHE A 64 10.86 -5.59 14.36
N GLY A 65 11.21 -4.75 13.38
CA GLY A 65 12.60 -4.49 12.98
C GLY A 65 13.30 -3.39 13.78
N GLU A 66 12.81 -3.02 14.98
CA GLU A 66 13.30 -1.84 15.74
C GLU A 66 14.78 -1.87 16.14
N ASN A 67 15.44 -3.03 16.06
CA ASN A 67 16.85 -3.18 16.43
C ASN A 67 17.82 -3.06 15.24
N THR A 68 17.31 -2.86 14.01
CA THR A 68 18.15 -2.78 12.82
C THR A 68 18.99 -1.50 12.80
N THR A 69 20.30 -1.68 12.58
CA THR A 69 21.30 -0.62 12.43
C THR A 69 22.02 -0.65 11.08
N GLY A 70 21.91 -1.75 10.33
CA GLY A 70 22.52 -1.91 9.01
C GLY A 70 24.05 -1.89 9.08
N GLY A 71 24.66 -1.19 8.13
CA GLY A 71 26.10 -0.96 8.06
C GLY A 71 26.67 0.03 9.08
N TYR A 72 25.91 0.45 10.08
CA TYR A 72 26.42 1.32 11.15
C TYR A 72 26.79 0.50 12.39
N ASP A 73 28.07 0.51 12.75
CA ASP A 73 28.58 0.00 14.02
C ASP A 73 28.87 1.17 14.98
N PRO A 74 28.16 1.27 16.12
CA PRO A 74 28.46 2.29 17.12
C PRO A 74 29.84 2.12 17.78
N ASN A 75 30.52 0.97 17.62
CA ASN A 75 31.85 0.72 18.17
C ASN A 75 33.00 1.19 17.27
N GLY A 76 32.71 1.75 16.09
CA GLY A 76 33.72 2.38 15.24
C GLY A 76 34.16 1.57 14.02
N SER A 77 33.50 0.45 13.69
CA SER A 77 33.88 -0.43 12.59
C SER A 77 33.09 -0.20 11.30
N SER A 78 32.41 0.95 11.17
CA SER A 78 31.61 1.24 9.97
C SER A 78 32.51 1.63 8.79
N HIS A 79 32.23 1.07 7.61
CA HIS A 79 32.92 1.36 6.36
C HIS A 79 31.98 2.04 5.37
N LEU A 80 32.45 3.12 4.75
CA LEU A 80 31.71 3.83 3.72
C LEU A 80 32.16 3.34 2.34
N VAL A 81 31.29 2.63 1.65
CA VAL A 81 31.54 2.16 0.28
C VAL A 81 30.83 3.08 -0.70
N VAL A 82 31.61 3.75 -1.57
CA VAL A 82 31.07 4.68 -2.58
C VAL A 82 31.16 4.04 -3.96
N ILE A 83 30.01 3.70 -4.54
CA ILE A 83 29.89 3.13 -5.89
C ILE A 83 30.09 4.22 -6.95
N LYS A 84 30.92 3.96 -7.96
CA LYS A 84 31.31 4.93 -9.01
C LYS A 84 31.17 4.34 -10.42
N LYS A 85 30.94 5.17 -11.44
CA LYS A 85 30.87 4.73 -12.85
C LYS A 85 32.22 4.45 -13.47
N ASN A 86 33.25 5.21 -13.07
CA ASN A 86 34.61 5.09 -13.62
C ASN A 86 35.55 4.40 -12.62
N ALA A 87 35.19 3.17 -12.24
CA ALA A 87 36.07 2.29 -11.49
C ALA A 87 36.62 1.18 -12.40
N THR A 88 37.67 0.49 -11.94
CA THR A 88 38.22 -0.69 -12.64
C THR A 88 37.25 -1.88 -12.70
N LYS A 89 36.14 -1.80 -11.96
CA LYS A 89 35.04 -2.76 -11.92
C LYS A 89 33.76 -2.07 -12.38
N SER A 90 32.84 -2.82 -13.00
CA SER A 90 31.50 -2.31 -13.30
C SER A 90 30.77 -1.84 -12.04
N VAL A 91 29.71 -1.05 -12.20
CA VAL A 91 28.86 -0.61 -11.09
C VAL A 91 28.27 -1.83 -10.37
N GLU A 92 27.73 -2.78 -11.12
CA GLU A 92 27.14 -4.02 -10.62
C GLU A 92 28.16 -4.87 -9.85
N GLN A 93 29.41 -4.96 -10.32
CA GLN A 93 30.44 -5.73 -9.62
C GLN A 93 30.86 -5.04 -8.32
N GLN A 94 30.96 -3.70 -8.30
CA GLN A 94 31.23 -2.97 -7.05
C GLN A 94 30.13 -3.22 -6.01
N ILE A 95 28.86 -3.23 -6.45
CA ILE A 95 27.73 -3.53 -5.58
C ILE A 95 27.82 -4.96 -5.05
N LEU A 96 28.04 -5.94 -5.93
CA LEU A 96 28.19 -7.34 -5.55
C LEU A 96 29.30 -7.52 -4.49
N ASP A 97 30.48 -6.92 -4.71
CA ASP A 97 31.59 -6.98 -3.76
C ASP A 97 31.22 -6.37 -2.41
N ALA A 98 30.50 -5.26 -2.41
CA ALA A 98 30.15 -4.51 -1.22
C ALA A 98 29.09 -5.22 -0.36
N ILE A 99 28.11 -5.89 -0.99
CA ILE A 99 27.04 -6.62 -0.30
C ILE A 99 27.44 -8.04 0.10
N SER A 100 28.56 -8.56 -0.41
CA SER A 100 29.07 -9.93 -0.14
C SER A 100 30.13 -9.96 0.96
N SER A 101 29.91 -9.17 2.02
CA SER A 101 30.86 -8.98 3.13
C SER A 101 30.11 -9.01 4.46
N GLU A 102 30.76 -9.51 5.52
CA GLU A 102 30.21 -9.47 6.90
C GLU A 102 30.62 -8.21 7.67
N GLU A 103 31.47 -7.36 7.07
CA GLU A 103 31.85 -6.04 7.59
C GLU A 103 30.63 -5.11 7.64
N TYR A 104 30.67 -4.12 8.54
CA TYR A 104 29.62 -3.09 8.62
C TYR A 104 29.74 -2.11 7.45
N ASN A 105 29.08 -2.43 6.34
CA ASN A 105 29.18 -1.68 5.09
C ASN A 105 27.96 -0.75 4.91
N TRP A 106 28.22 0.55 4.82
CA TRP A 106 27.23 1.52 4.36
C TRP A 106 27.55 1.91 2.91
N ILE A 107 26.70 1.44 2.00
CA ILE A 107 26.90 1.56 0.56
C ILE A 107 26.10 2.76 0.06
N VAL A 108 26.77 3.69 -0.58
CA VAL A 108 26.19 4.87 -1.25
C VAL A 108 26.67 4.95 -2.69
N PHE A 109 25.95 5.70 -3.51
CA PHE A 109 26.33 5.99 -4.89
C PHE A 109 26.92 7.39 -4.97
N ASP A 110 28.03 7.54 -5.68
CA ASP A 110 28.66 8.84 -5.92
C ASP A 110 27.64 9.84 -6.52
N LYS A 111 27.46 10.99 -5.88
CA LYS A 111 26.38 11.93 -6.25
C LYS A 111 26.56 12.49 -7.66
N ASP A 112 27.79 12.75 -8.06
CA ASP A 112 28.12 13.34 -9.36
C ASP A 112 27.98 12.31 -10.48
N ASP A 113 28.55 11.11 -10.29
CA ASP A 113 28.45 10.03 -11.26
C ASP A 113 26.99 9.66 -11.54
N PHE A 114 26.15 9.71 -10.50
CA PHE A 114 24.74 9.33 -10.56
C PHE A 114 23.79 10.55 -10.47
N ALA A 115 24.22 11.75 -10.89
CA ALA A 115 23.39 12.95 -10.89
C ALA A 115 22.20 12.89 -11.88
N LYS A 116 22.29 11.99 -12.86
CA LYS A 116 21.25 11.67 -13.85
C LYS A 116 20.76 10.24 -13.64
N ASP A 117 19.52 9.98 -14.07
CA ASP A 117 18.95 8.64 -14.08
C ASP A 117 19.92 7.67 -14.74
N THR A 118 20.27 6.63 -13.99
CA THR A 118 21.27 5.65 -14.37
C THR A 118 20.76 4.27 -14.02
N GLU A 119 20.63 3.43 -15.04
CA GLU A 119 20.27 2.04 -14.89
C GLU A 119 21.39 1.22 -14.25
N VAL A 120 21.04 0.45 -13.24
CA VAL A 120 21.88 -0.59 -12.63
C VAL A 120 21.13 -1.91 -12.76
N ALA A 121 21.69 -2.90 -13.44
CA ALA A 121 20.96 -4.14 -13.73
C ALA A 121 21.82 -5.36 -13.40
N MET A 122 21.53 -6.01 -12.27
CA MET A 122 22.42 -7.03 -11.69
C MET A 122 22.55 -8.29 -12.55
N TYR A 123 21.59 -8.56 -13.46
CA TYR A 123 21.73 -9.63 -14.46
C TYR A 123 22.95 -9.49 -15.37
N ARG A 124 23.48 -8.26 -15.52
CA ARG A 124 24.67 -7.97 -16.33
C ARG A 124 25.92 -8.72 -15.88
N LEU A 125 25.98 -9.13 -14.61
CA LEU A 125 27.06 -9.96 -14.08
C LEU A 125 27.13 -11.33 -14.74
N ASP A 126 26.02 -11.80 -15.32
CA ASP A 126 25.92 -13.09 -16.00
C ASP A 126 26.04 -12.96 -17.54
N CYS A 127 26.30 -11.77 -18.09
CA CYS A 127 26.34 -11.57 -19.54
C CYS A 127 27.54 -12.21 -20.26
N SER A 128 28.52 -12.73 -19.51
CA SER A 128 29.60 -13.56 -20.08
C SER A 128 29.23 -15.05 -20.15
N GLU A 129 28.12 -15.46 -19.54
CA GLU A 129 27.73 -16.88 -19.48
C GLU A 129 27.18 -17.37 -20.83
N ALA A 130 27.71 -18.50 -21.29
CA ALA A 130 27.39 -19.04 -22.62
C ALA A 130 25.89 -19.36 -22.77
N ASP A 131 25.25 -19.86 -21.70
CA ASP A 131 23.83 -20.21 -21.71
C ASP A 131 22.94 -18.95 -21.79
N VAL A 132 23.35 -17.85 -21.14
CA VAL A 132 22.64 -16.56 -21.22
C VAL A 132 22.72 -16.01 -22.64
N LEU A 133 23.92 -15.99 -23.23
CA LEU A 133 24.13 -15.51 -24.60
C LEU A 133 23.38 -16.38 -25.62
N ALA A 134 23.36 -17.71 -25.43
CA ALA A 134 22.63 -18.62 -26.29
C ALA A 134 21.11 -18.38 -26.22
N ASN A 135 20.54 -18.17 -25.03
CA ASN A 135 19.12 -17.83 -24.88
C ASN A 135 18.76 -16.47 -25.49
N LEU A 136 19.70 -15.53 -25.53
CA LEU A 136 19.58 -14.24 -26.20
C LEU A 136 19.91 -14.32 -27.70
N ASP A 137 19.50 -15.39 -28.39
CA ASP A 137 19.72 -15.61 -29.83
C ASP A 137 21.20 -15.61 -30.26
N ASN A 138 22.08 -16.17 -29.42
CA ASN A 138 23.53 -16.14 -29.58
C ASN A 138 24.09 -14.70 -29.62
N ALA A 139 23.59 -13.86 -28.71
CA ALA A 139 24.06 -12.50 -28.52
C ALA A 139 25.56 -12.45 -28.21
N THR A 140 26.16 -11.29 -28.49
CA THR A 140 27.44 -10.91 -27.90
C THR A 140 27.24 -10.41 -26.47
N GLU A 141 28.29 -10.46 -25.65
CA GLU A 141 28.27 -9.87 -24.29
C GLU A 141 27.84 -8.40 -24.32
N ALA A 142 28.31 -7.62 -25.30
CA ALA A 142 27.92 -6.22 -25.46
C ALA A 142 26.41 -6.02 -25.71
N GLN A 143 25.77 -6.96 -26.43
CA GLN A 143 24.31 -6.94 -26.62
C GLN A 143 23.57 -7.37 -25.36
N CYS A 144 24.10 -8.32 -24.57
CA CYS A 144 23.48 -8.68 -23.30
C CYS A 144 23.54 -7.51 -22.28
N LEU A 145 24.67 -6.80 -22.23
CA LEU A 145 24.88 -5.66 -21.33
C LEU A 145 23.96 -4.46 -21.67
N ASP A 146 23.60 -4.31 -22.95
CA ASP A 146 22.71 -3.27 -23.47
C ASP A 146 21.50 -3.91 -24.16
N HIS A 147 20.44 -4.14 -23.38
CA HIS A 147 19.21 -4.77 -23.86
C HIS A 147 18.57 -4.00 -25.03
N THR A 148 18.68 -2.66 -25.05
CA THR A 148 18.14 -1.83 -26.14
C THR A 148 18.89 -2.09 -27.44
N LYS A 149 20.22 -2.20 -27.38
CA LYS A 149 21.04 -2.60 -28.52
C LYS A 149 20.72 -4.02 -28.99
N TRP A 150 20.50 -4.96 -28.07
CA TRP A 150 20.06 -6.31 -28.47
C TRP A 150 18.75 -6.26 -29.24
N CYS A 151 17.77 -5.46 -28.81
CA CYS A 151 16.50 -5.29 -29.50
C CYS A 151 16.66 -4.68 -30.90
N GLU A 152 17.47 -3.63 -31.03
CA GLU A 152 17.77 -3.00 -32.32
C GLU A 152 18.38 -4.01 -33.31
N ASP A 153 19.40 -4.75 -32.86
CA ASP A 153 20.10 -5.73 -33.69
C ASP A 153 19.21 -6.94 -34.06
N ASN A 154 18.17 -7.24 -33.25
CA ASN A 154 17.21 -8.32 -33.48
C ASN A 154 15.86 -7.86 -34.06
N ASN A 155 15.73 -6.61 -34.49
CA ASN A 155 14.51 -6.03 -35.05
C ASN A 155 13.28 -6.08 -34.11
N VAL A 156 13.52 -5.97 -32.80
CA VAL A 156 12.46 -5.82 -31.80
C VAL A 156 12.19 -4.32 -31.60
N SER A 157 10.92 -3.90 -31.68
CA SER A 157 10.55 -2.50 -31.48
C SER A 157 10.85 -2.02 -30.05
N SER A 158 11.10 -0.72 -29.87
CA SER A 158 11.31 -0.12 -28.55
C SER A 158 10.21 -0.47 -27.55
N ASP A 159 8.95 -0.42 -28.00
CA ASP A 159 7.77 -0.64 -27.16
C ASP A 159 7.60 -2.12 -26.73
N SER A 160 8.28 -3.03 -27.42
CA SER A 160 8.28 -4.47 -27.12
C SER A 160 9.61 -4.94 -26.52
N CYS A 161 10.61 -4.06 -26.42
CA CYS A 161 11.96 -4.46 -26.11
C CYS A 161 12.06 -5.13 -24.75
N ASP A 162 11.50 -4.53 -23.70
CA ASP A 162 11.52 -5.11 -22.36
C ASP A 162 10.77 -6.45 -22.30
N ALA A 163 9.58 -6.50 -22.90
CA ALA A 163 8.77 -7.70 -22.94
C ALA A 163 9.50 -8.86 -23.61
N THR A 164 10.15 -8.63 -24.75
CA THR A 164 10.89 -9.66 -25.46
C THR A 164 12.19 -10.03 -24.75
N PHE A 165 13.02 -9.05 -24.37
CA PHE A 165 14.32 -9.32 -23.76
C PHE A 165 14.17 -10.00 -22.40
N PHE A 166 13.41 -9.39 -21.49
CA PHE A 166 13.31 -9.89 -20.12
C PHE A 166 12.26 -11.00 -20.02
N ASN A 167 11.06 -10.79 -20.56
CA ASN A 167 9.91 -11.65 -20.24
C ASN A 167 9.71 -12.82 -21.22
N GLU A 168 10.42 -12.83 -22.36
CA GLU A 168 10.47 -13.97 -23.28
C GLU A 168 11.84 -14.66 -23.26
N LYS A 169 12.94 -13.92 -23.48
CA LYS A 169 14.28 -14.54 -23.62
C LYS A 169 14.94 -14.91 -22.29
N LEU A 170 14.87 -14.03 -21.30
CA LEU A 170 15.41 -14.30 -19.97
C LEU A 170 14.42 -15.04 -19.05
N ASN A 171 13.20 -15.31 -19.52
CA ASN A 171 12.20 -16.06 -18.77
C ASN A 171 12.42 -17.59 -18.84
N ASP A 172 13.60 -18.02 -18.39
CA ASP A 172 14.02 -19.42 -18.36
C ASP A 172 14.76 -19.74 -17.05
N LYS A 173 14.15 -20.58 -16.21
CA LYS A 173 14.69 -20.96 -14.89
C LYS A 173 16.06 -21.65 -14.95
N SER A 174 16.47 -22.17 -16.10
CA SER A 174 17.76 -22.83 -16.27
C SER A 174 18.94 -21.86 -16.31
N LEU A 175 18.69 -20.58 -16.62
CA LEU A 175 19.71 -19.54 -16.62
C LEU A 175 20.28 -19.29 -15.22
N PRO A 176 21.54 -18.86 -15.09
CA PRO A 176 22.20 -18.63 -13.81
C PRO A 176 21.73 -17.34 -13.07
N ILE A 177 21.02 -16.44 -13.76
CA ILE A 177 20.63 -15.12 -13.24
C ILE A 177 19.73 -15.24 -12.01
N ARG A 178 20.16 -14.73 -10.87
CA ARG A 178 19.38 -14.69 -9.62
C ARG A 178 19.56 -13.36 -8.89
N ASN A 179 18.69 -13.09 -7.92
CA ASN A 179 18.90 -11.99 -6.98
C ASN A 179 20.20 -12.21 -6.19
N GLN A 180 21.02 -11.17 -6.13
CA GLN A 180 22.27 -11.21 -5.38
C GLN A 180 21.99 -11.17 -3.88
N VAL A 181 22.77 -11.93 -3.11
CA VAL A 181 22.60 -12.07 -1.66
C VAL A 181 23.24 -10.87 -0.96
N ILE A 182 22.47 -10.16 -0.14
CA ILE A 182 22.98 -9.19 0.80
C ILE A 182 23.36 -9.93 2.09
N HIS A 183 24.63 -9.80 2.49
CA HIS A 183 25.17 -10.33 3.73
C HIS A 183 24.81 -9.44 4.94
N SER A 184 25.20 -9.86 6.13
CA SER A 184 24.86 -9.15 7.36
C SER A 184 25.48 -7.76 7.42
N ASN A 185 24.95 -6.91 8.32
CA ASN A 185 25.53 -5.59 8.64
C ASN A 185 25.71 -4.69 7.41
N THR A 186 24.70 -4.67 6.54
CA THR A 186 24.78 -3.94 5.27
C THR A 186 23.65 -2.92 5.16
N THR A 187 24.00 -1.70 4.78
CA THR A 187 23.03 -0.69 4.33
C THR A 187 23.26 -0.38 2.85
N ILE A 188 22.22 -0.48 2.02
CA ILE A 188 22.22 0.07 0.66
C ILE A 188 21.40 1.35 0.66
N ASP A 189 22.07 2.49 0.51
CA ASP A 189 21.49 3.83 0.66
C ASP A 189 21.58 4.62 -0.65
N GLY A 190 20.44 4.81 -1.30
CA GLY A 190 20.34 5.53 -2.56
C GLY A 190 20.20 7.05 -2.42
N ARG A 191 20.30 7.63 -1.21
CA ARG A 191 20.21 9.09 -1.03
C ARG A 191 21.25 9.82 -1.88
N GLY A 192 20.91 11.02 -2.37
CA GLY A 192 21.83 11.87 -3.14
C GLY A 192 22.13 11.41 -4.58
N ALA A 193 21.67 10.24 -5.01
CA ALA A 193 21.93 9.68 -6.34
C ALA A 193 20.64 9.29 -7.08
N LYS A 194 20.70 9.25 -8.42
CA LYS A 194 19.62 8.81 -9.32
C LYS A 194 19.91 7.46 -9.99
N ALA A 195 20.63 6.58 -9.28
CA ALA A 195 20.69 5.17 -9.65
C ALA A 195 19.32 4.51 -9.47
N TYR A 196 18.94 3.62 -10.39
CA TYR A 196 17.80 2.73 -10.23
C TYR A 196 18.17 1.30 -10.58
N PHE A 197 17.68 0.35 -9.77
CA PHE A 197 17.83 -1.07 -10.00
C PHE A 197 16.77 -1.54 -10.99
N TYR A 198 17.19 -2.15 -12.09
CA TYR A 198 16.33 -2.59 -13.17
C TYR A 198 16.23 -4.10 -13.25
N PHE A 199 15.02 -4.58 -13.58
CA PHE A 199 14.65 -5.99 -13.73
C PHE A 199 14.67 -6.81 -12.44
N ASN A 200 15.81 -6.99 -11.79
CA ASN A 200 15.98 -7.78 -10.57
C ASN A 200 16.54 -6.96 -9.42
N GLY A 201 16.16 -7.33 -8.20
CA GLY A 201 16.72 -6.74 -6.99
C GLY A 201 17.56 -7.72 -6.20
N PHE A 202 17.31 -7.81 -4.90
CA PHE A 202 18.18 -8.50 -3.95
C PHE A 202 17.45 -9.56 -3.14
N GLN A 203 18.21 -10.49 -2.58
CA GLN A 203 17.74 -11.38 -1.53
C GLN A 203 18.56 -11.19 -0.25
N ILE A 204 17.91 -11.28 0.91
CA ILE A 204 18.51 -11.20 2.23
C ILE A 204 18.38 -12.58 2.84
N GLY A 205 19.50 -13.28 2.95
CA GLY A 205 19.55 -14.71 3.23
C GLY A 205 19.41 -15.60 2.00
N SER A 206 19.43 -16.91 2.23
CA SER A 206 19.19 -17.91 1.19
C SER A 206 18.49 -19.13 1.75
N ASP A 207 17.71 -19.80 0.89
CA ASP A 207 17.04 -21.04 1.23
C ASP A 207 17.08 -22.03 0.07
N HIS A 208 16.91 -23.32 0.40
CA HIS A 208 16.70 -24.36 -0.59
C HIS A 208 15.57 -25.28 -0.17
N LYS A 209 14.57 -25.45 -1.04
CA LYS A 209 13.37 -26.28 -0.79
C LYS A 209 12.68 -25.90 0.53
N GLY A 210 12.73 -24.61 0.87
CA GLY A 210 12.16 -24.02 2.08
C GLY A 210 12.82 -24.45 3.38
N LYS A 211 14.15 -24.60 3.35
CA LYS A 211 15.04 -24.70 4.51
C LYS A 211 16.11 -23.63 4.37
N SER A 212 16.43 -22.92 5.46
CA SER A 212 17.52 -21.95 5.45
C SER A 212 18.85 -22.60 5.03
N THR A 213 19.60 -21.91 4.18
CA THR A 213 20.98 -22.26 3.79
C THR A 213 21.97 -21.15 4.11
N TYR A 214 21.50 -19.91 4.26
CA TYR A 214 22.29 -18.77 4.71
C TYR A 214 21.36 -17.78 5.43
N GLN A 215 21.80 -17.29 6.60
CA GLN A 215 21.12 -16.29 7.39
C GLN A 215 21.91 -14.99 7.29
N ALA A 216 21.25 -13.91 6.88
CA ALA A 216 21.76 -12.56 7.02
C ALA A 216 21.01 -11.86 8.16
N GLN A 217 21.69 -10.95 8.83
CA GLN A 217 21.06 -10.13 9.86
C GLN A 217 21.46 -8.68 9.77
N ASN A 218 20.66 -7.77 10.32
CA ASN A 218 21.00 -6.36 10.44
C ASN A 218 21.22 -5.70 9.06
N VAL A 219 20.16 -5.67 8.23
CA VAL A 219 20.21 -5.16 6.85
C VAL A 219 19.24 -4.01 6.64
N ILE A 220 19.71 -2.92 6.05
CA ILE A 220 18.88 -1.76 5.65
C ILE A 220 18.93 -1.60 4.13
N VAL A 221 17.76 -1.44 3.52
CA VAL A 221 17.65 -1.03 2.11
C VAL A 221 16.82 0.25 2.08
N THR A 222 17.46 1.37 1.71
CA THR A 222 16.83 2.68 1.82
C THR A 222 17.06 3.62 0.65
N ASN A 223 16.05 4.44 0.33
CA ASN A 223 16.12 5.49 -0.68
C ASN A 223 16.55 5.01 -2.08
N ASN A 224 16.30 3.74 -2.40
CA ASN A 224 16.56 3.16 -3.72
C ASN A 224 15.31 3.24 -4.60
N ARG A 225 15.51 3.21 -5.93
CA ARG A 225 14.44 3.06 -6.91
C ARG A 225 14.61 1.69 -7.57
N PHE A 226 13.56 0.89 -7.56
CA PHE A 226 13.49 -0.43 -8.16
C PHE A 226 12.44 -0.41 -9.26
N VAL A 227 12.82 -0.78 -10.47
CA VAL A 227 11.97 -0.74 -11.65
C VAL A 227 11.98 -2.13 -12.29
N GLY A 228 10.83 -2.79 -12.38
CA GLY A 228 10.75 -4.05 -13.12
C GLY A 228 10.61 -3.83 -14.63
N ALA A 229 10.92 -4.87 -15.40
CA ALA A 229 10.94 -4.82 -16.86
C ALA A 229 9.58 -5.19 -17.49
N GLY A 230 8.50 -4.58 -16.99
CA GLY A 230 7.15 -4.73 -17.54
C GLY A 230 6.49 -6.10 -17.33
N HIS A 231 7.11 -7.02 -16.61
CA HIS A 231 6.47 -8.27 -16.23
C HIS A 231 5.42 -8.02 -15.16
N THR A 232 4.22 -8.58 -15.33
CA THR A 232 3.14 -8.35 -14.36
C THR A 232 2.98 -9.50 -13.38
N GLU A 233 3.24 -10.77 -13.79
CA GLU A 233 3.10 -11.95 -12.93
C GLU A 233 3.94 -13.17 -13.32
N ASP A 234 4.58 -13.82 -12.33
CA ASP A 234 5.32 -15.09 -12.37
C ASP A 234 6.41 -15.15 -13.46
N HIS A 235 7.66 -14.93 -13.08
CA HIS A 235 8.80 -14.98 -13.99
C HIS A 235 9.72 -16.13 -13.56
N GLU A 236 10.25 -16.92 -14.49
CA GLU A 236 11.00 -18.13 -14.16
C GLU A 236 12.34 -17.89 -13.42
N LEU A 237 12.85 -16.66 -13.47
CA LEU A 237 14.02 -16.21 -12.68
C LEU A 237 13.66 -15.69 -11.27
N ASP A 238 12.38 -15.57 -10.94
CA ASP A 238 11.85 -14.95 -9.73
C ASP A 238 12.55 -13.61 -9.34
N PRO A 239 12.48 -12.55 -10.18
CA PRO A 239 13.13 -11.27 -9.95
C PRO A 239 12.34 -10.42 -8.94
N ASP A 240 12.26 -10.90 -7.70
CA ASP A 240 11.75 -10.11 -6.57
C ASP A 240 12.65 -8.87 -6.38
N MET A 241 12.08 -7.72 -6.04
CA MET A 241 12.93 -6.54 -5.77
C MET A 241 13.65 -6.67 -4.44
N ILE A 242 12.96 -7.12 -3.39
CA ILE A 242 13.58 -7.51 -2.12
C ILE A 242 12.97 -8.82 -1.64
N ARG A 243 13.79 -9.85 -1.44
CA ARG A 243 13.37 -11.13 -0.86
C ARG A 243 14.08 -11.38 0.46
N SER A 244 13.37 -11.27 1.57
CA SER A 244 13.86 -11.72 2.88
C SER A 244 13.57 -13.21 3.04
N THR A 245 14.60 -14.03 3.22
CA THR A 245 14.44 -15.49 3.34
C THR A 245 15.47 -16.11 4.29
N GLY A 246 15.40 -17.43 4.43
CA GLY A 246 16.40 -18.22 5.12
C GLY A 246 16.53 -17.88 6.61
N GLU A 247 15.42 -17.53 7.27
CA GLU A 247 15.42 -17.14 8.69
C GLU A 247 16.23 -15.86 9.00
N SER A 248 16.51 -15.05 7.98
CA SER A 248 17.19 -13.75 8.14
C SER A 248 16.33 -12.77 8.93
N HIS A 249 16.96 -11.87 9.70
CA HIS A 249 16.24 -11.00 10.63
C HIS A 249 16.90 -9.64 10.88
N ASP A 250 16.20 -8.76 11.61
CA ASP A 250 16.56 -7.36 11.80
C ASP A 250 16.73 -6.64 10.46
N ILE A 251 15.63 -6.51 9.72
CA ILE A 251 15.62 -5.93 8.36
C ILE A 251 14.77 -4.67 8.31
N TRP A 252 15.28 -3.60 7.69
CA TRP A 252 14.54 -2.36 7.46
C TRP A 252 14.51 -1.99 5.98
N ILE A 253 13.32 -1.96 5.39
CA ILE A 253 13.06 -1.54 4.01
C ILE A 253 12.38 -0.18 4.08
N HIS A 254 13.11 0.89 3.78
CA HIS A 254 12.69 2.26 4.10
C HIS A 254 12.78 3.22 2.91
N GLN A 255 11.77 4.06 2.68
CA GLN A 255 11.83 5.13 1.67
C GLN A 255 12.30 4.70 0.27
N ASN A 256 12.04 3.46 -0.13
CA ASN A 256 12.31 3.01 -1.50
C ASN A 256 11.11 3.29 -2.39
N THR A 257 11.36 3.51 -3.68
CA THR A 257 10.32 3.51 -4.72
C THR A 257 10.39 2.20 -5.49
N PHE A 258 9.25 1.53 -5.65
CA PHE A 258 9.10 0.33 -6.47
C PHE A 258 8.10 0.61 -7.59
N GLU A 259 8.49 0.35 -8.84
CA GLU A 259 7.69 0.59 -10.04
C GLU A 259 7.63 -0.68 -10.88
N HIS A 260 6.42 -1.06 -11.33
CA HIS A 260 6.22 -2.18 -12.27
C HIS A 260 7.03 -3.44 -11.93
N THR A 261 7.06 -3.82 -10.65
CA THR A 261 7.98 -4.84 -10.11
C THR A 261 7.89 -6.16 -10.88
N GLY A 262 9.00 -6.87 -11.06
CA GLY A 262 9.05 -8.15 -11.75
C GLY A 262 8.14 -9.24 -11.14
N ASP A 263 8.52 -9.82 -9.99
CA ASP A 263 7.67 -10.79 -9.27
C ASP A 263 6.94 -10.13 -8.09
N SER A 264 7.68 -9.51 -7.17
CA SER A 264 7.13 -8.69 -6.09
C SER A 264 8.05 -7.53 -5.63
N ALA A 265 7.52 -6.63 -4.81
CA ALA A 265 8.30 -5.56 -4.19
C ALA A 265 9.10 -6.08 -2.98
N PHE A 266 8.44 -6.74 -2.03
CA PHE A 266 9.07 -7.25 -0.81
C PHE A 266 8.45 -8.57 -0.33
N ASP A 267 9.10 -9.68 -0.63
CA ASP A 267 8.71 -11.02 -0.20
C ASP A 267 9.40 -11.42 1.11
N VAL A 268 8.66 -12.13 1.96
CA VAL A 268 9.16 -12.74 3.20
C VAL A 268 8.90 -14.24 3.15
N LYS A 269 9.97 -15.00 3.00
CA LYS A 269 9.97 -16.45 2.79
C LYS A 269 10.75 -17.14 3.92
N VAL A 270 10.49 -18.43 4.08
CA VAL A 270 11.25 -19.37 4.96
C VAL A 270 11.62 -18.76 6.31
N GLY A 271 10.61 -18.25 7.01
CA GLY A 271 10.77 -17.79 8.39
C GLY A 271 11.62 -16.55 8.59
N ALA A 272 11.95 -15.72 7.60
CA ALA A 272 12.57 -14.42 7.90
C ALA A 272 11.68 -13.56 8.83
N TYR A 273 12.26 -12.86 9.81
CA TYR A 273 11.53 -12.24 10.93
C TYR A 273 12.14 -10.91 11.37
N ASP A 274 11.48 -10.20 12.28
CA ASP A 274 11.91 -8.88 12.77
C ASP A 274 12.19 -7.88 11.63
N ILE A 275 11.14 -7.63 10.84
CA ILE A 275 11.19 -6.82 9.62
C ILE A 275 10.33 -5.56 9.78
N THR A 276 10.84 -4.39 9.40
CA THR A 276 10.05 -3.17 9.25
C THR A 276 10.08 -2.70 7.79
N VAL A 277 8.92 -2.45 7.21
CA VAL A 277 8.71 -1.91 5.85
C VAL A 277 7.98 -0.58 6.00
N SER A 278 8.67 0.53 5.74
CA SER A 278 8.15 1.84 6.11
C SER A 278 8.43 2.92 5.09
N PHE A 279 7.47 3.83 4.88
CA PHE A 279 7.64 4.98 4.00
C PHE A 279 8.04 4.62 2.56
N ASN A 280 7.78 3.42 2.08
CA ASN A 280 8.05 3.06 0.69
C ASN A 280 6.90 3.54 -0.20
N LYS A 281 7.21 3.81 -1.47
CA LYS A 281 6.22 4.12 -2.50
C LYS A 281 6.18 2.99 -3.52
N LEU A 282 5.01 2.41 -3.75
CA LEU A 282 4.79 1.37 -4.74
C LEU A 282 3.86 1.92 -5.81
N ILE A 283 4.29 1.88 -7.06
CA ILE A 283 3.57 2.44 -8.20
C ILE A 283 3.35 1.34 -9.23
N ASP A 284 2.08 1.07 -9.51
CA ASP A 284 1.63 0.04 -10.44
C ASP A 284 2.22 -1.34 -10.15
N VAL A 285 2.33 -1.64 -8.85
CA VAL A 285 2.80 -2.93 -8.36
C VAL A 285 1.61 -3.87 -8.18
N LYS A 286 1.50 -4.85 -9.08
CA LYS A 286 0.43 -5.84 -9.03
C LYS A 286 0.50 -6.75 -7.80
N ARG A 287 1.69 -7.24 -7.44
CA ARG A 287 1.92 -8.11 -6.28
C ARG A 287 2.95 -7.48 -5.36
N ALA A 288 2.52 -6.87 -4.25
CA ALA A 288 3.45 -6.15 -3.39
C ALA A 288 4.32 -7.10 -2.55
N ALA A 289 3.69 -8.03 -1.84
CA ALA A 289 4.34 -8.80 -0.79
C ALA A 289 3.69 -10.16 -0.50
N LEU A 290 4.47 -11.23 -0.62
CA LEU A 290 4.11 -12.57 -0.16
C LEU A 290 4.81 -12.85 1.18
N HIS A 291 4.05 -13.19 2.22
CA HIS A 291 4.58 -13.62 3.52
C HIS A 291 4.22 -15.09 3.74
N GLY A 292 5.21 -15.95 3.56
CA GLY A 292 5.04 -17.39 3.58
C GLY A 292 4.48 -17.95 2.26
N SER A 293 5.33 -18.65 1.51
CA SER A 293 5.02 -19.12 0.15
C SER A 293 4.21 -20.42 0.06
N SER A 294 3.95 -21.11 1.18
CA SER A 294 3.34 -22.44 1.16
C SER A 294 2.49 -22.71 2.40
N ASP A 295 1.31 -23.31 2.21
CA ASP A 295 0.32 -23.69 3.23
C ASP A 295 0.80 -24.80 4.19
N SER A 296 1.96 -25.41 3.96
CA SER A 296 2.53 -26.50 4.78
C SER A 296 3.89 -26.16 5.40
N ARG A 297 4.30 -24.90 5.30
CA ARG A 297 5.63 -24.42 5.68
C ARG A 297 5.62 -23.82 7.09
N SER A 298 5.62 -24.67 8.12
CA SER A 298 5.47 -24.26 9.52
C SER A 298 6.54 -23.29 10.05
N ILE A 299 7.75 -23.29 9.48
CA ILE A 299 8.80 -22.31 9.87
C ILE A 299 8.35 -20.86 9.66
N ASN A 300 7.39 -20.62 8.76
CA ASN A 300 6.83 -19.28 8.54
C ASN A 300 6.05 -18.73 9.74
N ALA A 301 5.75 -19.54 10.76
CA ALA A 301 5.12 -19.07 11.99
C ALA A 301 5.97 -18.04 12.76
N GLN A 302 7.29 -18.00 12.52
CA GLN A 302 8.17 -17.02 13.13
C GLN A 302 8.20 -15.67 12.39
N ILE A 303 7.64 -15.59 11.16
CA ILE A 303 7.59 -14.34 10.40
C ILE A 303 6.89 -13.27 11.24
N LYS A 304 7.57 -12.14 11.44
CA LYS A 304 7.07 -10.95 12.10
C LYS A 304 7.45 -9.73 11.28
N SER A 305 6.45 -8.92 10.93
CA SER A 305 6.64 -7.75 10.06
C SER A 305 5.82 -6.56 10.54
N THR A 306 6.39 -5.36 10.42
CA THR A 306 5.67 -4.10 10.62
C THR A 306 5.64 -3.37 9.27
N ILE A 307 4.45 -3.03 8.76
CA ILE A 307 4.28 -2.33 7.48
C ILE A 307 3.56 -1.02 7.76
N HIS A 308 4.25 0.11 7.67
CA HIS A 308 3.63 1.39 8.04
C HIS A 308 4.02 2.60 7.19
N ASP A 309 3.10 3.57 7.10
CA ASP A 309 3.31 4.82 6.37
C ASP A 309 3.74 4.63 4.91
N ASN A 310 3.44 3.47 4.29
CA ASN A 310 3.75 3.23 2.88
C ASN A 310 2.64 3.78 1.97
N LEU A 311 3.01 4.20 0.77
CA LEU A 311 2.11 4.66 -0.27
C LEU A 311 2.00 3.62 -1.39
N PHE A 312 0.82 3.03 -1.55
CA PHE A 312 0.52 2.06 -2.60
C PHE A 312 -0.36 2.72 -3.66
N VAL A 313 0.10 2.78 -4.90
CA VAL A 313 -0.58 3.47 -6.00
C VAL A 313 -0.78 2.52 -7.17
N THR A 314 -2.02 2.41 -7.64
CA THR A 314 -2.34 1.98 -9.00
C THR A 314 -2.89 3.20 -9.72
N ARG A 315 -2.18 3.69 -10.73
CA ARG A 315 -2.57 4.91 -11.44
C ARG A 315 -3.85 4.69 -12.26
N ASP A 316 -4.57 5.79 -12.51
CA ASP A 316 -5.89 5.76 -13.13
C ASP A 316 -5.89 5.08 -14.52
N GLU A 317 -4.80 5.23 -15.29
CA GLU A 317 -4.63 4.57 -16.59
C GLU A 317 -4.61 3.03 -16.49
N TYR A 318 -4.14 2.48 -15.37
CA TYR A 318 -4.06 1.04 -15.12
C TYR A 318 -5.23 0.49 -14.30
N TYR A 319 -6.09 1.36 -13.76
CA TYR A 319 -7.19 0.96 -12.90
C TYR A 319 -8.13 -0.08 -13.54
N ASN A 320 -8.35 0.02 -14.85
CA ASN A 320 -9.17 -0.91 -15.64
C ASN A 320 -8.37 -1.90 -16.47
N ALA A 321 -7.05 -1.81 -16.44
CA ALA A 321 -6.17 -2.67 -17.21
C ALA A 321 -6.27 -4.11 -16.66
N LYS A 322 -6.56 -5.07 -17.53
CA LYS A 322 -6.80 -6.47 -17.13
C LYS A 322 -5.53 -7.11 -16.60
N GLU A 323 -4.40 -6.73 -17.17
CA GLU A 323 -3.06 -7.08 -16.75
C GLU A 323 -2.81 -6.69 -15.28
N PHE A 324 -3.51 -5.69 -14.74
CA PHE A 324 -3.44 -5.27 -13.35
C PHE A 324 -4.71 -5.63 -12.55
N ASP A 325 -5.51 -6.66 -12.91
CA ASP A 325 -6.89 -6.96 -12.43
C ASP A 325 -7.22 -6.64 -10.95
N THR A 326 -6.26 -6.61 -10.03
CA THR A 326 -6.06 -5.52 -9.04
C THR A 326 -4.64 -5.56 -8.48
N GLY A 327 -4.15 -4.44 -7.93
CA GLY A 327 -3.07 -4.47 -6.93
C GLY A 327 -3.46 -5.35 -5.74
N ARG A 328 -2.59 -6.29 -5.36
CA ARG A 328 -2.87 -7.34 -4.38
C ARG A 328 -1.63 -7.80 -3.62
N ARG A 329 -1.84 -8.73 -2.69
CA ARG A 329 -0.82 -9.29 -1.78
C ARG A 329 -0.15 -8.18 -0.97
N VAL A 330 -0.92 -7.45 -0.15
CA VAL A 330 -0.40 -6.44 0.77
C VAL A 330 -0.71 -6.77 2.24
N PRO A 331 -0.06 -7.80 2.82
CA PRO A 331 0.57 -8.95 2.17
C PRO A 331 -0.46 -10.06 1.87
N LEU A 332 -0.06 -11.09 1.12
CA LEU A 332 -0.64 -12.42 1.31
C LEU A 332 0.14 -13.11 2.44
N MET A 333 -0.49 -13.31 3.58
CA MET A 333 0.13 -13.84 4.80
C MET A 333 -0.26 -15.30 5.08
N ARG A 334 0.74 -16.11 5.42
CA ARG A 334 0.60 -17.47 5.97
C ARG A 334 1.43 -17.62 7.24
N PHE A 335 0.86 -18.27 8.25
CA PHE A 335 1.43 -18.59 9.58
C PHE A 335 1.87 -17.42 10.46
N GLY A 336 2.63 -16.47 9.91
CA GLY A 336 3.27 -15.39 10.66
C GLY A 336 2.35 -14.26 11.10
N GLN A 337 2.97 -13.17 11.53
CA GLN A 337 2.33 -11.99 12.09
C GLN A 337 2.74 -10.73 11.32
N SER A 338 1.78 -9.85 11.05
CA SER A 338 2.04 -8.51 10.53
C SER A 338 1.25 -7.47 11.30
N HIS A 339 1.89 -6.35 11.62
CA HIS A 339 1.22 -5.15 12.10
C HIS A 339 1.29 -4.09 11.00
N MET A 340 0.14 -3.67 10.53
CA MET A 340 0.01 -2.75 9.42
C MET A 340 -0.71 -1.48 9.85
N PHE A 341 -0.05 -0.34 9.83
CA PHE A 341 -0.69 0.91 10.23
C PHE A 341 -0.33 2.13 9.39
N ASN A 342 -1.24 3.09 9.28
CA ASN A 342 -1.00 4.35 8.56
C ASN A 342 -0.53 4.20 7.11
N ASN A 343 -0.83 3.09 6.45
CA ASN A 343 -0.58 2.96 5.02
C ASN A 343 -1.69 3.66 4.22
N VAL A 344 -1.32 4.20 3.06
CA VAL A 344 -2.21 4.91 2.14
C VAL A 344 -2.25 4.16 0.82
N PHE A 345 -3.47 3.90 0.33
CA PHE A 345 -3.73 3.14 -0.89
C PHE A 345 -4.53 3.99 -1.87
N TYR A 346 -4.04 4.16 -3.09
CA TYR A 346 -4.73 4.83 -4.19
C TYR A 346 -5.00 3.81 -5.31
N GLY A 347 -6.26 3.63 -5.71
CA GLY A 347 -6.62 2.76 -6.83
C GLY A 347 -6.60 1.24 -6.55
N TYR A 348 -6.31 0.82 -5.31
CA TYR A 348 -6.39 -0.59 -4.88
C TYR A 348 -7.82 -0.96 -4.50
N ARG A 349 -8.55 -1.68 -5.36
CA ARG A 349 -10.02 -1.78 -5.28
C ARG A 349 -10.64 -3.12 -4.86
N LYS A 350 -9.90 -4.24 -4.83
CA LYS A 350 -10.40 -5.54 -4.33
C LYS A 350 -9.27 -6.50 -3.94
N ASP A 351 -9.55 -7.37 -2.97
CA ASP A 351 -8.72 -8.51 -2.56
C ASP A 351 -7.25 -8.13 -2.29
N ILE A 352 -7.05 -6.99 -1.62
CA ILE A 352 -5.72 -6.37 -1.48
C ILE A 352 -4.78 -7.22 -0.64
N LEU A 353 -5.31 -7.92 0.36
CA LEU A 353 -4.56 -8.77 1.27
C LEU A 353 -5.30 -10.09 1.47
N SER A 354 -4.53 -11.07 1.93
CA SER A 354 -5.01 -12.41 2.19
C SER A 354 -4.42 -12.91 3.49
N VAL A 355 -5.24 -13.50 4.37
CA VAL A 355 -4.76 -14.09 5.63
C VAL A 355 -5.13 -15.56 5.68
N ARG A 356 -4.13 -16.43 5.58
CA ARG A 356 -4.32 -17.87 5.41
C ARG A 356 -3.53 -18.66 6.46
N ASP A 357 -4.01 -19.86 6.77
CA ASP A 357 -3.26 -20.92 7.47
C ASP A 357 -2.41 -20.42 8.65
N GLY A 358 -3.05 -19.90 9.70
CA GLY A 358 -2.36 -19.43 10.90
C GLY A 358 -1.85 -17.99 10.84
N GLY A 359 -1.88 -17.33 9.68
CA GLY A 359 -1.49 -15.92 9.55
C GLY A 359 -2.30 -15.00 10.44
N ARG A 360 -1.67 -13.93 10.95
CA ARG A 360 -2.28 -12.90 11.79
C ARG A 360 -1.91 -11.51 11.31
N ILE A 361 -2.91 -10.64 11.11
CA ILE A 361 -2.68 -9.25 10.74
C ILE A 361 -3.48 -8.34 11.67
N GLU A 362 -2.80 -7.37 12.28
CA GLU A 362 -3.41 -6.21 12.93
C GLU A 362 -3.33 -5.04 11.93
N PHE A 363 -4.46 -4.46 11.56
CA PHE A 363 -4.60 -3.53 10.44
C PHE A 363 -5.27 -2.22 10.89
N GLN A 364 -4.46 -1.23 11.27
CA GLN A 364 -4.91 -0.05 12.01
C GLN A 364 -4.74 1.25 11.21
N ASN A 365 -5.75 2.11 11.20
CA ASN A 365 -5.63 3.48 10.69
C ASN A 365 -5.04 3.59 9.26
N ASN A 366 -5.46 2.72 8.34
CA ASN A 366 -5.05 2.80 6.94
C ASN A 366 -6.13 3.53 6.11
N ALA A 367 -5.72 4.25 5.07
CA ALA A 367 -6.63 5.01 4.19
C ALA A 367 -6.64 4.46 2.77
N PHE A 368 -7.84 4.16 2.26
CA PHE A 368 -8.08 3.75 0.87
C PHE A 368 -8.74 4.87 0.10
N MET A 369 -8.24 5.17 -1.09
CA MET A 369 -8.72 6.22 -1.98
C MET A 369 -9.22 5.61 -3.28
N ASN A 370 -10.52 5.77 -3.51
CA ASN A 370 -11.20 5.46 -4.75
C ASN A 370 -11.29 6.73 -5.61
N SER A 371 -10.48 6.80 -6.67
CA SER A 371 -10.51 7.92 -7.61
C SER A 371 -11.88 8.02 -8.28
N TYR A 372 -12.51 9.19 -8.25
CA TYR A 372 -13.78 9.41 -8.95
C TYR A 372 -13.67 9.18 -10.45
N THR A 373 -12.56 9.60 -11.04
CA THR A 373 -12.28 9.41 -12.47
C THR A 373 -12.27 7.92 -12.78
N ALA A 374 -11.57 7.14 -11.96
CA ALA A 374 -11.49 5.70 -12.12
C ALA A 374 -12.83 4.99 -11.82
N ALA A 375 -13.49 5.33 -10.71
CA ALA A 375 -14.78 4.78 -10.32
C ALA A 375 -15.87 5.03 -11.37
N ALA A 376 -15.91 6.22 -11.98
CA ALA A 376 -16.90 6.56 -13.02
C ALA A 376 -16.79 5.65 -14.26
N THR A 377 -15.59 5.14 -14.55
CA THR A 377 -15.37 4.24 -15.68
C THR A 377 -15.84 2.80 -15.42
N LYS A 378 -16.12 2.43 -14.16
CA LYS A 378 -16.53 1.08 -13.78
C LYS A 378 -17.82 1.08 -12.97
N LYS A 379 -18.90 0.62 -13.60
CA LYS A 379 -20.22 0.53 -12.98
C LYS A 379 -20.17 -0.31 -11.69
N GLY A 380 -20.54 0.30 -10.58
CA GLY A 380 -20.62 -0.35 -9.26
C GLY A 380 -19.32 -0.33 -8.46
N ASP A 381 -18.33 0.49 -8.82
CA ASP A 381 -17.08 0.68 -8.07
C ASP A 381 -17.22 1.86 -7.07
N ASP A 382 -18.25 1.82 -6.22
CA ASP A 382 -18.52 2.83 -5.18
C ASP A 382 -17.91 2.45 -3.82
N ILE A 383 -18.00 3.35 -2.84
CA ILE A 383 -17.47 3.13 -1.47
C ILE A 383 -18.01 1.84 -0.85
N GLU A 384 -19.26 1.49 -1.12
CA GLU A 384 -19.87 0.28 -0.57
C GLU A 384 -19.27 -0.98 -1.18
N TYR A 385 -19.10 -1.00 -2.51
CA TYR A 385 -18.39 -2.10 -3.18
C TYR A 385 -16.98 -2.29 -2.63
N TRP A 386 -16.23 -1.22 -2.40
CA TRP A 386 -14.91 -1.28 -1.79
C TRP A 386 -14.98 -1.83 -0.37
N THR A 387 -15.92 -1.33 0.44
CA THR A 387 -16.13 -1.79 1.81
C THR A 387 -16.39 -3.29 1.88
N GLU A 388 -17.14 -3.84 0.92
CA GLU A 388 -17.45 -5.27 0.83
C GLU A 388 -16.34 -6.11 0.16
N SER A 389 -15.49 -5.51 -0.68
CA SER A 389 -14.60 -6.24 -1.60
C SER A 389 -13.11 -6.13 -1.33
N LEU A 390 -12.65 -5.15 -0.56
CA LEU A 390 -11.22 -4.94 -0.30
C LEU A 390 -10.60 -6.09 0.49
N LEU A 391 -11.27 -6.52 1.56
CA LEU A 391 -10.76 -7.44 2.57
C LEU A 391 -11.67 -8.68 2.66
N ARG A 392 -11.48 -9.66 1.78
CA ARG A 392 -12.35 -10.85 1.69
C ARG A 392 -11.65 -12.19 1.88
N ASP A 393 -10.34 -12.25 1.64
CA ASP A 393 -9.63 -13.52 1.57
C ASP A 393 -8.95 -13.90 2.89
N PHE A 394 -9.76 -14.24 3.90
CA PHE A 394 -9.29 -14.73 5.19
C PHE A 394 -9.79 -16.16 5.44
N ARG A 395 -8.86 -17.11 5.60
CA ARG A 395 -9.17 -18.54 5.75
C ARG A 395 -8.23 -19.17 6.78
N LYS A 396 -8.77 -19.56 7.95
CA LYS A 396 -7.97 -20.11 9.07
C LYS A 396 -6.90 -19.14 9.60
N GLY A 397 -7.17 -17.83 9.53
CA GLY A 397 -6.30 -16.75 9.96
C GLY A 397 -6.90 -15.89 11.08
N GLY A 398 -6.22 -14.80 11.42
CA GLY A 398 -6.70 -13.71 12.25
C GLY A 398 -6.49 -12.37 11.55
N LEU A 399 -7.51 -11.53 11.45
CA LEU A 399 -7.43 -10.17 10.92
C LEU A 399 -8.23 -9.25 11.85
N GLU A 400 -7.55 -8.30 12.47
CA GLU A 400 -8.18 -7.26 13.30
C GLU A 400 -8.02 -5.93 12.57
N ILE A 401 -9.14 -5.27 12.25
CA ILE A 401 -9.15 -4.02 11.50
C ILE A 401 -9.75 -2.93 12.38
N THR A 402 -9.01 -1.84 12.58
CA THR A 402 -9.46 -0.69 13.36
C THR A 402 -9.14 0.62 12.67
N GLY A 403 -10.01 1.63 12.81
CA GLY A 403 -9.76 3.00 12.36
C GLY A 403 -9.45 3.15 10.86
N THR A 404 -9.78 2.15 10.05
CA THR A 404 -9.39 2.04 8.64
C THR A 404 -10.58 2.39 7.76
N TYR A 405 -10.37 3.25 6.78
CA TYR A 405 -11.47 3.85 6.00
C TYR A 405 -11.23 3.82 4.49
N VAL A 406 -12.33 3.72 3.75
CA VAL A 406 -12.38 3.99 2.31
C VAL A 406 -12.98 5.36 2.07
N TRP A 407 -12.33 6.13 1.21
CA TRP A 407 -12.73 7.45 0.79
C TRP A 407 -12.84 7.50 -0.73
N ASN A 408 -13.73 8.34 -1.24
CA ASN A 408 -13.55 8.81 -2.60
C ASN A 408 -12.50 9.92 -2.62
N SER A 409 -11.80 10.07 -3.74
CA SER A 409 -10.85 11.16 -3.95
C SER A 409 -10.84 11.68 -5.38
N ASP A 410 -10.26 12.85 -5.57
CA ASP A 410 -9.84 13.31 -6.90
C ASP A 410 -8.48 12.70 -7.30
N SER A 411 -8.00 13.04 -8.51
CA SER A 411 -6.69 12.62 -9.05
C SER A 411 -5.49 13.29 -8.37
N ASN A 412 -5.74 14.30 -7.52
CA ASN A 412 -4.73 14.95 -6.69
C ASN A 412 -4.67 14.32 -5.29
N CYS A 413 -5.38 13.21 -5.07
CA CYS A 413 -5.47 12.50 -3.80
C CYS A 413 -6.07 13.37 -2.68
N LYS A 414 -7.02 14.24 -3.04
CA LYS A 414 -7.84 14.98 -2.06
C LYS A 414 -9.13 14.23 -1.80
N LEU A 415 -9.35 13.91 -0.52
CA LEU A 415 -10.48 13.13 -0.05
C LEU A 415 -11.78 13.94 -0.15
N ASP A 416 -12.83 13.32 -0.68
CA ASP A 416 -14.16 13.91 -0.66
C ASP A 416 -14.85 13.64 0.67
N THR A 417 -14.67 14.59 1.59
CA THR A 417 -15.28 14.54 2.92
C THR A 417 -16.81 14.71 2.89
N ALA A 418 -17.37 15.29 1.83
CA ALA A 418 -18.81 15.49 1.70
C ALA A 418 -19.53 14.19 1.30
N ALA A 419 -18.88 13.34 0.50
CA ALA A 419 -19.39 12.01 0.14
C ALA A 419 -19.35 10.99 1.30
N GLY A 420 -18.67 11.32 2.40
CA GLY A 420 -18.47 10.44 3.54
C GLY A 420 -17.42 9.36 3.27
N LYS A 421 -17.35 8.38 4.18
CA LYS A 421 -16.36 7.30 4.15
C LYS A 421 -17.00 5.95 4.43
N GLY A 422 -16.40 4.89 3.88
CA GLY A 422 -16.70 3.50 4.22
C GLY A 422 -15.85 3.06 5.41
N ASP A 423 -16.47 2.42 6.40
CA ASP A 423 -15.77 1.86 7.56
C ASP A 423 -15.45 0.39 7.35
N LEU A 424 -14.16 0.04 7.40
CA LEU A 424 -13.67 -1.32 7.25
C LEU A 424 -13.47 -2.04 8.59
N THR A 425 -13.78 -1.38 9.72
CA THR A 425 -13.60 -1.95 11.06
C THR A 425 -14.31 -3.29 11.18
N ALA A 426 -13.53 -4.33 11.42
CA ALA A 426 -14.01 -5.70 11.52
C ALA A 426 -12.98 -6.58 12.23
N SER A 427 -13.47 -7.66 12.84
CA SER A 427 -12.62 -8.68 13.46
C SER A 427 -12.94 -10.03 12.86
N HIS A 428 -11.91 -10.73 12.39
CA HIS A 428 -12.01 -12.05 11.80
C HIS A 428 -11.02 -12.99 12.48
N GLY A 429 -11.52 -13.88 13.32
CA GLY A 429 -10.65 -14.79 14.09
C GLY A 429 -10.03 -14.11 15.30
N THR A 430 -8.79 -14.44 15.64
CA THR A 430 -8.09 -13.86 16.79
C THR A 430 -6.71 -13.39 16.36
N THR A 431 -6.46 -12.10 16.51
CA THR A 431 -5.17 -11.45 16.28
C THR A 431 -4.61 -11.00 17.63
N PRO A 432 -3.35 -11.30 17.96
CA PRO A 432 -2.73 -10.75 19.17
C PRO A 432 -2.50 -9.24 19.01
N ASP A 433 -2.47 -8.52 20.14
CA ASP A 433 -1.99 -7.14 20.18
C ASP A 433 -0.50 -7.12 19.79
N MET A 434 -0.21 -6.69 18.56
CA MET A 434 1.16 -6.67 18.02
C MET A 434 1.97 -5.54 18.63
N LEU A 435 1.32 -4.41 18.97
CA LEU A 435 1.96 -3.28 19.63
C LEU A 435 2.57 -3.73 20.97
N SER A 436 1.93 -4.65 21.69
CA SER A 436 2.44 -5.19 22.96
C SER A 436 3.83 -5.81 22.85
N ALA A 437 4.22 -6.33 21.69
CA ALA A 437 5.50 -6.99 21.45
C ALA A 437 6.68 -6.01 21.28
N TYR A 438 6.43 -4.73 21.03
CA TYR A 438 7.49 -3.77 20.73
C TYR A 438 8.20 -3.22 21.97
N GLY A 439 9.42 -2.74 21.77
CA GLY A 439 10.17 -1.96 22.73
C GLY A 439 9.48 -0.64 23.08
N SER A 440 9.88 -0.05 24.21
CA SER A 440 9.28 1.20 24.72
C SER A 440 9.51 2.38 23.77
N ALA A 441 10.66 2.43 23.09
CA ALA A 441 10.99 3.47 22.11
C ALA A 441 10.06 3.42 20.90
N SER A 442 9.85 2.23 20.31
CA SER A 442 8.88 2.04 19.22
C SER A 442 7.47 2.41 19.66
N LYS A 443 7.00 1.91 20.81
CA LYS A 443 5.68 2.24 21.35
C LYS A 443 5.49 3.76 21.51
N SER A 444 6.48 4.45 22.09
CA SER A 444 6.41 5.89 22.28
C SER A 444 6.38 6.64 20.94
N THR A 445 7.20 6.21 19.99
CA THR A 445 7.29 6.84 18.66
C THR A 445 5.99 6.64 17.88
N ILE A 446 5.46 5.42 17.86
CA ILE A 446 4.18 5.10 17.21
C ILE A 446 3.04 5.87 17.88
N ASN A 447 2.90 5.82 19.20
CA ASN A 447 1.82 6.51 19.91
C ASN A 447 1.84 8.04 19.71
N SER A 448 3.03 8.63 19.56
CA SER A 448 3.18 10.07 19.31
C SER A 448 2.88 10.45 17.85
N ASN A 449 3.00 9.49 16.93
CA ASN A 449 2.97 9.76 15.50
C ASN A 449 1.80 9.14 14.73
N MET A 450 1.06 8.19 15.32
CA MET A 450 -0.13 7.60 14.72
C MET A 450 -1.10 8.71 14.27
N MET A 451 -1.58 8.59 13.05
CA MET A 451 -2.59 9.49 12.47
C MET A 451 -3.90 8.73 12.27
N ASP A 452 -5.02 9.45 12.27
CA ASP A 452 -6.29 8.88 11.83
C ASP A 452 -6.29 8.73 10.29
N ALA A 453 -7.03 7.76 9.77
CA ALA A 453 -7.14 7.52 8.33
C ALA A 453 -7.97 8.60 7.62
N GLY A 454 -7.39 9.79 7.44
CA GLY A 454 -7.96 10.96 6.77
C GLY A 454 -6.91 11.74 5.97
N GLN A 455 -7.21 13.00 5.61
CA GLN A 455 -6.38 13.78 4.68
C GLN A 455 -4.97 14.03 5.21
N ASP A 456 -4.81 14.29 6.52
CA ASP A 456 -3.49 14.51 7.12
C ASP A 456 -2.57 13.30 6.92
N LEU A 457 -3.11 12.08 7.07
CA LEU A 457 -2.37 10.85 6.80
C LEU A 457 -1.97 10.77 5.32
N VAL A 458 -2.92 11.04 4.42
CA VAL A 458 -2.68 11.02 2.97
C VAL A 458 -1.57 12.02 2.59
N ASP A 459 -1.65 13.25 3.08
CA ASP A 459 -0.71 14.31 2.76
C ASP A 459 0.68 14.02 3.36
N TYR A 460 0.73 13.52 4.61
CA TYR A 460 1.99 13.17 5.26
C TYR A 460 2.70 12.00 4.56
N VAL A 461 1.97 10.93 4.23
CA VAL A 461 2.53 9.77 3.51
C VAL A 461 2.92 10.16 2.09
N ALA A 462 2.11 10.95 1.38
CA ALA A 462 2.45 11.42 0.04
C ALA A 462 3.73 12.29 0.00
N ALA A 463 4.00 13.04 1.07
CA ALA A 463 5.20 13.87 1.18
C ALA A 463 6.46 13.10 1.62
N THR A 464 6.32 11.98 2.32
CA THR A 464 7.44 11.24 2.94
C THR A 464 7.77 9.92 2.25
N ALA A 465 6.82 9.31 1.55
CA ALA A 465 7.02 7.99 0.97
C ALA A 465 7.83 8.00 -0.33
N GLY A 466 8.70 7.01 -0.47
CA GLY A 466 9.51 6.76 -1.66
C GLY A 466 10.87 7.45 -1.67
N LYS A 467 11.65 7.13 -2.70
CA LYS A 467 12.97 7.72 -2.94
C LYS A 467 12.82 9.23 -3.08
N GLY A 468 13.57 9.97 -2.26
CA GLY A 468 13.56 11.44 -2.25
C GLY A 468 12.42 12.06 -1.43
N GLY A 469 11.58 11.25 -0.77
CA GLY A 469 10.58 11.76 0.16
C GLY A 469 11.19 12.51 1.35
N LEU A 470 10.42 13.43 1.93
CA LEU A 470 10.86 14.21 3.08
C LEU A 470 11.17 13.33 4.29
N THR A 471 12.09 13.77 5.14
CA THR A 471 12.54 13.04 6.33
C THR A 471 11.38 12.79 7.33
N PRO A 472 10.98 11.52 7.55
CA PRO A 472 9.82 11.19 8.38
C PRO A 472 10.11 11.21 9.89
N TYR A 473 9.06 11.08 10.70
CA TYR A 473 9.08 11.16 12.17
C TYR A 473 9.99 10.13 12.88
N VAL A 474 10.42 9.08 12.19
CA VAL A 474 11.39 8.10 12.70
C VAL A 474 12.81 8.66 12.81
N SER A 475 13.04 9.83 12.21
CA SER A 475 14.29 10.58 12.30
C SER A 475 14.12 11.87 13.10
N SER A 476 15.10 12.16 13.95
CA SER A 476 15.17 13.43 14.69
C SER A 476 15.43 14.64 13.79
N TYR A 477 15.82 14.41 12.52
CA TYR A 477 15.98 15.43 11.50
C TYR A 477 14.66 15.79 10.79
N SER A 478 13.54 15.16 11.17
CA SER A 478 12.23 15.52 10.65
C SER A 478 11.90 16.99 10.95
N LYS A 479 11.35 17.69 9.96
CA LYS A 479 10.80 19.06 10.13
C LYS A 479 9.50 19.07 10.94
N GLY A 480 8.96 17.90 11.28
CA GLY A 480 7.68 17.72 11.95
C GLY A 480 6.50 17.68 10.98
N LYS A 481 5.41 17.03 11.41
CA LYS A 481 4.22 16.70 10.59
C LYS A 481 3.64 17.91 9.85
N SER A 482 3.43 19.03 10.55
CA SER A 482 2.81 20.23 9.95
C SER A 482 3.66 20.84 8.83
N ALA A 483 4.99 20.87 8.98
CA ALA A 483 5.88 21.39 7.94
C ALA A 483 5.94 20.45 6.74
N ILE A 484 5.96 19.14 6.99
CA ILE A 484 5.94 18.10 5.96
C ILE A 484 4.66 18.18 5.11
N MET A 485 3.48 18.25 5.74
CA MET A 485 2.21 18.32 5.01
C MET A 485 2.04 19.62 4.22
N ALA A 486 2.72 20.71 4.62
CA ALA A 486 2.74 21.95 3.85
C ALA A 486 3.58 21.86 2.55
N GLU A 487 4.44 20.84 2.45
CA GLU A 487 5.30 20.55 1.28
C GLU A 487 4.76 19.35 0.47
N VAL A 488 3.49 18.95 0.68
CA VAL A 488 2.88 17.81 -0.03
C VAL A 488 2.92 18.00 -1.55
N PRO A 489 3.28 16.97 -2.33
CA PRO A 489 3.18 17.00 -3.78
C PRO A 489 1.74 17.29 -4.26
N THR A 490 1.60 17.87 -5.45
CA THR A 490 0.29 18.17 -6.06
C THR A 490 -0.57 16.92 -6.23
N THR A 491 0.04 15.75 -6.44
CA THR A 491 -0.63 14.44 -6.51
C THR A 491 0.22 13.38 -5.82
N CYS A 492 -0.43 12.38 -5.22
CA CYS A 492 0.26 11.22 -4.66
C CYS A 492 0.66 10.19 -5.74
N THR A 493 0.19 10.35 -6.98
CA THR A 493 0.34 9.36 -8.06
C THR A 493 1.62 9.49 -8.89
N SER A 494 2.42 10.53 -8.68
CA SER A 494 3.62 10.81 -9.50
C SER A 494 4.68 9.71 -9.39
N SER A 495 5.32 9.36 -10.50
CA SER A 495 6.52 8.51 -10.52
C SER A 495 7.79 9.24 -10.06
N ASP A 496 7.78 10.57 -10.10
CA ASP A 496 9.01 11.35 -10.01
C ASP A 496 9.52 11.49 -8.57
N ALA A 497 10.76 11.01 -8.36
CA ALA A 497 11.61 11.30 -7.22
C ALA A 497 12.34 12.66 -7.33
N SER A 498 11.96 13.53 -8.26
CA SER A 498 12.62 14.83 -8.46
C SER A 498 12.12 15.86 -7.45
N THR A 499 12.77 15.87 -6.28
CA THR A 499 13.03 17.02 -5.38
C THR A 499 12.04 18.18 -5.40
N SER A 500 11.44 18.43 -4.23
CA SER A 500 10.89 19.74 -3.86
C SER A 500 11.96 20.83 -3.97
N GLY A 501 11.62 21.90 -4.69
CA GLY A 501 12.48 23.06 -4.93
C GLY A 501 11.84 23.99 -5.95
N SER A 502 11.05 24.96 -5.46
CA SER A 502 10.21 25.86 -6.27
C SER A 502 11.00 26.79 -7.20
N THR A 503 10.56 26.95 -8.45
CA THR A 503 10.40 28.26 -9.11
C THR A 503 9.58 28.13 -10.41
N SER A 504 8.68 29.08 -10.58
CA SER A 504 7.73 29.26 -11.67
C SER A 504 8.36 29.68 -12.99
N SER A 505 7.80 29.22 -14.13
CA SER A 505 7.48 30.05 -15.31
C SER A 505 6.79 29.24 -16.43
N ASP A 506 5.47 29.41 -16.50
CA ASP A 506 4.65 29.77 -17.67
C ASP A 506 4.98 29.20 -19.07
N SER A 507 3.98 28.54 -19.67
CA SER A 507 3.43 28.96 -20.98
C SER A 507 2.18 28.14 -21.32
N GLY A 508 1.06 28.85 -21.46
CA GLY A 508 -0.26 28.27 -21.65
C GLY A 508 -0.62 27.84 -23.08
N SER A 509 -1.82 27.28 -23.19
CA SER A 509 -2.69 27.50 -24.35
C SER A 509 -4.16 27.32 -23.97
N THR A 510 -4.97 28.14 -24.61
CA THR A 510 -6.34 28.57 -24.29
C THR A 510 -7.43 27.81 -25.04
N GLY A 511 -8.63 27.75 -24.45
CA GLY A 511 -9.94 27.60 -25.11
C GLY A 511 -11.04 27.33 -24.07
N SER A 512 -11.74 28.35 -23.53
CA SER A 512 -13.06 28.90 -23.98
C SER A 512 -14.10 27.81 -24.31
N SER A 513 -15.36 27.81 -23.88
CA SER A 513 -16.26 28.66 -23.06
C SER A 513 -17.58 27.84 -22.96
N ASP A 514 -18.42 27.86 -21.91
CA ASP A 514 -19.63 28.69 -21.72
C ASP A 514 -20.45 27.98 -20.59
N ASN A 515 -20.75 28.59 -19.44
CA ASN A 515 -21.78 29.57 -19.07
C ASN A 515 -23.18 29.00 -18.71
N SER A 516 -23.74 29.55 -17.62
CA SER A 516 -25.14 29.55 -17.14
C SER A 516 -25.59 28.34 -16.31
N GLY A 517 -26.21 28.46 -15.13
CA GLY A 517 -26.61 29.61 -14.33
C GLY A 517 -27.45 29.13 -13.14
N SER A 518 -27.16 29.70 -11.97
CA SER A 518 -27.98 29.99 -10.78
C SER A 518 -29.36 29.31 -10.58
N SER A 519 -29.61 28.71 -9.42
CA SER A 519 -30.40 29.39 -8.36
C SER A 519 -30.63 28.51 -7.12
N SER A 520 -30.53 29.18 -5.98
CA SER A 520 -30.81 28.77 -4.60
C SER A 520 -32.29 28.51 -4.35
N ASP A 521 -32.62 27.56 -3.48
CA ASP A 521 -33.55 27.87 -2.38
C ASP A 521 -33.34 26.96 -1.16
N SER A 522 -33.55 27.55 -0.01
CA SER A 522 -33.31 27.04 1.33
C SER A 522 -34.63 26.98 2.09
N GLY A 523 -34.94 25.84 2.70
CA GLY A 523 -36.11 25.72 3.58
C GLY A 523 -35.95 24.56 4.55
N SER A 524 -35.66 24.88 5.80
CA SER A 524 -35.66 23.95 6.94
C SER A 524 -36.96 24.12 7.73
N SER A 525 -37.59 23.00 8.13
CA SER A 525 -38.39 22.94 9.36
C SER A 525 -38.65 21.50 9.81
N ASN A 526 -38.86 21.36 11.11
CA ASN A 526 -38.56 20.24 12.00
C ASN A 526 -39.83 19.48 12.46
N SER A 527 -39.65 18.21 12.80
CA SER A 527 -40.32 17.41 13.85
C SER A 527 -41.84 17.14 13.81
N GLY A 528 -42.19 15.85 13.82
CA GLY A 528 -43.45 15.34 14.37
C GLY A 528 -43.53 13.81 14.42
N ASN A 529 -43.13 13.20 15.54
CA ASN A 529 -43.34 11.77 15.82
C ASN A 529 -44.82 11.52 16.18
N SER A 530 -45.46 10.49 15.61
CA SER A 530 -46.76 9.98 16.05
C SER A 530 -46.90 8.50 15.76
N ASP A 531 -47.02 7.74 16.84
CA ASP A 531 -47.36 6.31 16.92
C ASP A 531 -48.86 6.11 16.65
N SER A 532 -49.22 5.19 15.73
CA SER A 532 -50.53 4.51 15.75
C SER A 532 -50.62 3.29 14.83
N GLY A 533 -50.95 2.14 15.42
CA GLY A 533 -52.05 1.27 14.95
C GLY A 533 -51.86 0.49 13.65
N SER A 534 -51.48 -0.79 13.80
CA SER A 534 -51.53 -1.80 12.73
C SER A 534 -52.95 -2.04 12.22
N THR A 535 -53.20 -1.69 10.96
CA THR A 535 -54.28 -2.24 10.13
C THR A 535 -53.66 -2.85 8.87
N THR A 536 -53.81 -4.16 8.71
CA THR A 536 -53.35 -4.92 7.54
C THR A 536 -54.15 -4.50 6.31
N THR A 537 -53.52 -3.67 5.47
CA THR A 537 -54.06 -3.25 4.17
C THR A 537 -53.10 -3.71 3.10
N THR A 538 -53.57 -4.52 2.16
CA THR A 538 -52.83 -4.84 0.94
C THR A 538 -52.64 -3.52 0.16
N PRO A 539 -51.40 -3.18 -0.27
CA PRO A 539 -51.16 -1.97 -1.05
C PRO A 539 -52.05 -1.93 -2.30
N SER A 540 -52.74 -0.82 -2.52
CA SER A 540 -53.47 -0.57 -3.77
C SER A 540 -52.56 0.14 -4.77
N GLY A 541 -52.60 -0.24 -6.05
CA GLY A 541 -51.78 0.38 -7.11
C GLY A 541 -50.79 -0.56 -7.80
N GLU A 542 -50.07 -0.04 -8.79
CA GLU A 542 -49.04 -0.77 -9.53
C GLU A 542 -47.79 -0.97 -8.66
N ASN A 543 -47.27 -2.21 -8.60
CA ASN A 543 -45.97 -2.48 -7.98
C ASN A 543 -44.86 -1.97 -8.89
N LEU A 544 -44.29 -0.82 -8.53
CA LEU A 544 -43.28 -0.10 -9.28
C LEU A 544 -41.94 -0.87 -9.31
N ALA A 545 -41.74 -1.85 -8.43
CA ALA A 545 -40.54 -2.68 -8.43
C ALA A 545 -40.45 -3.61 -9.65
N LEU A 546 -41.58 -4.05 -10.23
CA LEU A 546 -41.62 -5.01 -11.35
C LEU A 546 -40.98 -4.49 -12.64
N SER A 547 -40.87 -3.17 -12.80
CA SER A 547 -40.21 -2.52 -13.93
C SER A 547 -38.86 -1.89 -13.55
N ALA A 548 -38.43 -2.10 -12.31
CA ALA A 548 -37.19 -1.56 -11.76
C ALA A 548 -36.01 -2.54 -11.96
N ASN A 549 -34.89 -2.20 -11.35
CA ASN A 549 -33.73 -3.10 -11.24
C ASN A 549 -33.45 -3.37 -9.75
N ALA A 550 -32.71 -4.45 -9.45
CA ALA A 550 -32.34 -4.77 -8.08
C ALA A 550 -30.83 -4.95 -7.89
N ASP A 551 -30.32 -4.62 -6.69
CA ASP A 551 -28.98 -4.97 -6.20
C ASP A 551 -28.99 -5.21 -4.68
N GLY A 552 -27.91 -5.76 -4.15
CA GLY A 552 -27.77 -6.04 -2.74
C GLY A 552 -26.34 -6.41 -2.36
N SER A 553 -26.07 -6.57 -1.07
CA SER A 553 -24.71 -6.79 -0.53
C SER A 553 -24.11 -8.14 -0.97
N SER A 554 -24.68 -9.25 -0.52
CA SER A 554 -24.17 -10.60 -0.78
C SER A 554 -25.24 -11.56 -1.26
N LYS A 555 -24.84 -12.77 -1.66
CA LYS A 555 -25.73 -13.87 -2.03
C LYS A 555 -25.28 -15.16 -1.35
N GLN A 556 -26.21 -15.89 -0.75
CA GLN A 556 -25.94 -17.18 -0.12
C GLN A 556 -25.36 -18.20 -1.14
N SER A 557 -25.84 -18.13 -2.38
CA SER A 557 -25.32 -18.96 -3.48
C SER A 557 -25.66 -18.33 -4.83
N SER A 558 -25.06 -18.85 -5.90
CA SER A 558 -25.37 -18.49 -7.28
C SER A 558 -26.81 -18.83 -7.72
N LYS A 559 -27.56 -19.60 -6.91
CA LYS A 559 -28.97 -19.96 -7.18
C LYS A 559 -29.97 -18.89 -6.71
N THR A 560 -29.51 -17.91 -5.94
CA THR A 560 -30.32 -16.74 -5.53
C THR A 560 -29.95 -15.54 -6.41
N GLY A 561 -30.89 -14.65 -6.68
CA GLY A 561 -30.68 -13.46 -7.50
C GLY A 561 -31.23 -12.23 -6.82
N TYR A 562 -30.60 -11.06 -7.01
CA TYR A 562 -31.18 -9.80 -6.54
C TYR A 562 -32.48 -9.50 -7.29
N GLY A 563 -32.53 -9.82 -8.59
CA GLY A 563 -33.73 -9.66 -9.41
C GLY A 563 -34.93 -10.49 -8.94
N ASN A 564 -34.72 -11.51 -8.11
CA ASN A 564 -35.78 -12.35 -7.57
C ASN A 564 -36.72 -11.56 -6.65
N VAL A 565 -36.30 -10.42 -6.09
CA VAL A 565 -37.18 -9.61 -5.22
C VAL A 565 -38.08 -8.65 -5.99
N ILE A 566 -37.99 -8.65 -7.31
CA ILE A 566 -38.71 -7.73 -8.19
C ILE A 566 -39.33 -8.44 -9.39
N ASP A 567 -39.39 -9.77 -9.40
CA ASP A 567 -39.91 -10.55 -10.53
C ASP A 567 -41.39 -10.91 -10.38
N GLY A 568 -41.99 -10.66 -9.22
CA GLY A 568 -43.39 -10.96 -8.93
C GLY A 568 -43.64 -12.46 -8.68
N ASP A 569 -42.59 -13.28 -8.57
CA ASP A 569 -42.67 -14.69 -8.25
C ASP A 569 -42.23 -14.94 -6.80
N THR A 570 -43.23 -15.01 -5.91
CA THR A 570 -43.04 -15.27 -4.47
C THR A 570 -42.43 -16.65 -4.14
N SER A 571 -42.16 -17.50 -5.14
CA SER A 571 -41.45 -18.78 -4.96
C SER A 571 -39.94 -18.67 -5.17
N THR A 572 -39.47 -17.58 -5.79
CA THR A 572 -38.04 -17.25 -5.87
C THR A 572 -37.67 -16.29 -4.74
N TYR A 573 -36.37 -16.13 -4.48
CA TYR A 573 -35.91 -15.23 -3.41
C TYR A 573 -34.46 -14.78 -3.58
N TRP A 574 -34.16 -13.64 -2.98
CA TRP A 574 -32.81 -13.26 -2.58
C TRP A 574 -32.53 -13.71 -1.15
N SER A 575 -31.29 -14.13 -0.88
CA SER A 575 -30.82 -14.44 0.47
C SER A 575 -29.36 -14.01 0.61
N PRO A 576 -28.99 -13.28 1.67
CA PRO A 576 -27.61 -12.89 1.92
C PRO A 576 -26.75 -14.08 2.38
N SER A 577 -25.43 -13.91 2.40
CA SER A 577 -24.47 -14.92 2.88
C SER A 577 -24.50 -15.16 4.40
N GLY A 578 -25.19 -14.32 5.17
CA GLY A 578 -25.27 -14.37 6.63
C GLY A 578 -26.67 -14.05 7.16
N THR A 579 -26.77 -13.67 8.43
CA THR A 579 -28.05 -13.27 9.08
C THR A 579 -28.38 -11.79 8.89
N THR A 580 -27.46 -11.03 8.27
CA THR A 580 -27.64 -9.62 7.91
C THR A 580 -27.41 -9.46 6.42
N GLY A 581 -27.91 -8.36 5.87
CA GLY A 581 -27.71 -8.06 4.45
C GLY A 581 -28.56 -6.91 3.99
N ARG A 582 -28.27 -6.41 2.79
CA ARG A 582 -29.04 -5.34 2.17
C ARG A 582 -29.56 -5.79 0.82
N ILE A 583 -30.81 -5.47 0.55
CA ILE A 583 -31.45 -5.62 -0.75
C ILE A 583 -32.11 -4.31 -1.15
N SER A 584 -32.04 -3.96 -2.43
CA SER A 584 -32.49 -2.67 -2.93
C SER A 584 -33.25 -2.80 -4.24
N VAL A 585 -34.20 -1.88 -4.43
CA VAL A 585 -34.88 -1.61 -5.69
C VAL A 585 -34.38 -0.26 -6.21
N LYS A 586 -33.86 -0.24 -7.43
CA LYS A 586 -33.22 0.94 -8.05
C LYS A 586 -33.78 1.22 -9.44
N ASN A 587 -33.44 2.39 -9.96
CA ASN A 587 -34.01 2.92 -11.20
C ASN A 587 -35.53 3.19 -11.08
N LEU A 588 -35.97 3.57 -9.88
CA LEU A 588 -37.37 3.94 -9.63
C LEU A 588 -37.69 5.29 -10.29
N ASN A 589 -36.91 6.34 -9.99
CA ASN A 589 -37.08 7.71 -10.51
C ASN A 589 -38.51 8.26 -10.36
N VAL A 590 -39.18 7.87 -9.28
CA VAL A 590 -40.59 8.19 -8.99
C VAL A 590 -40.75 8.56 -7.52
N THR A 591 -41.89 9.19 -7.20
CA THR A 591 -42.28 9.42 -5.80
C THR A 591 -43.01 8.19 -5.29
N VAL A 592 -42.66 7.75 -4.08
CA VAL A 592 -43.18 6.56 -3.42
C VAL A 592 -43.39 6.84 -1.94
N ASN A 593 -44.30 6.12 -1.30
CA ASN A 593 -44.62 6.31 0.12
C ASN A 593 -44.95 4.99 0.85
N THR A 594 -44.89 3.86 0.14
CA THR A 594 -45.25 2.55 0.70
C THR A 594 -44.38 1.46 0.09
N VAL A 595 -43.94 0.50 0.91
CA VAL A 595 -43.30 -0.74 0.46
C VAL A 595 -43.92 -1.95 1.15
N LYS A 596 -43.76 -3.12 0.54
CA LYS A 596 -44.13 -4.41 1.13
C LYS A 596 -42.98 -5.39 0.91
N ILE A 597 -42.45 -5.94 2.00
CA ILE A 597 -41.35 -6.91 1.97
C ILE A 597 -41.95 -8.27 2.26
N VAL A 598 -41.80 -9.20 1.32
CA VAL A 598 -42.35 -10.55 1.43
C VAL A 598 -41.20 -11.51 1.72
N GLU A 599 -41.23 -12.20 2.85
CA GLU A 599 -40.34 -13.33 3.09
C GLU A 599 -40.82 -14.57 2.33
N LEU A 600 -39.90 -15.44 1.92
CA LEU A 600 -40.24 -16.68 1.23
C LEU A 600 -41.19 -17.53 2.08
N SER A 601 -42.21 -18.11 1.45
CA SER A 601 -43.20 -18.92 2.15
C SER A 601 -42.57 -20.03 2.99
N GLY A 602 -42.97 -20.10 4.27
CA GLY A 602 -42.43 -21.03 5.26
C GLY A 602 -41.16 -20.53 5.97
N THR A 603 -40.75 -19.28 5.74
CA THR A 603 -39.61 -18.63 6.42
C THR A 603 -39.97 -17.30 7.08
N GLU A 604 -41.25 -16.98 7.16
CA GLU A 604 -41.77 -15.73 7.72
C GLU A 604 -41.37 -15.55 9.20
N GLY A 605 -41.06 -14.31 9.58
CA GLY A 605 -40.56 -13.96 10.91
C GLY A 605 -39.06 -14.21 11.10
N THR A 606 -38.31 -14.47 10.02
CA THR A 606 -36.86 -14.65 10.11
C THR A 606 -36.16 -13.32 10.41
N VAL A 607 -36.56 -12.24 9.73
CA VAL A 607 -36.02 -10.90 9.98
C VAL A 607 -36.55 -10.33 11.30
N THR A 608 -35.64 -10.00 12.22
CA THR A 608 -35.96 -9.52 13.58
C THR A 608 -35.50 -8.09 13.87
N SER A 609 -34.71 -7.48 12.98
CA SER A 609 -34.42 -6.04 12.99
C SER A 609 -34.11 -5.57 11.56
N TRP A 610 -34.73 -4.48 11.14
CA TRP A 610 -34.54 -3.92 9.81
C TRP A 610 -34.70 -2.40 9.78
N VAL A 611 -34.06 -1.78 8.78
CA VAL A 611 -34.17 -0.36 8.45
C VAL A 611 -34.38 -0.18 6.95
N LEU A 612 -35.41 0.57 6.57
CA LEU A 612 -35.67 1.01 5.20
C LEU A 612 -35.08 2.41 4.99
N LYS A 613 -34.28 2.58 3.94
CA LYS A 613 -33.63 3.87 3.63
C LYS A 613 -33.95 4.36 2.23
N ASN A 614 -34.04 5.68 2.11
CA ASN A 614 -33.81 6.38 0.85
C ASN A 614 -32.31 6.30 0.56
N ASN A 615 -31.92 5.51 -0.43
CA ASN A 615 -30.51 5.28 -0.73
C ASN A 615 -29.87 6.48 -1.44
N ASP A 616 -30.66 7.41 -1.97
CA ASP A 616 -30.13 8.61 -2.63
C ASP A 616 -29.66 9.67 -1.63
N THR A 617 -30.28 9.71 -0.44
CA THR A 617 -30.02 10.72 0.58
C THR A 617 -29.46 10.14 1.89
N GLY A 618 -29.51 8.82 2.06
CA GLY A 618 -29.15 8.13 3.29
C GLY A 618 -30.21 8.22 4.40
N ALA A 619 -31.35 8.90 4.15
CA ALA A 619 -32.39 9.09 5.15
C ALA A 619 -33.11 7.76 5.49
N THR A 620 -33.27 7.47 6.77
CA THR A 620 -34.12 6.38 7.25
C THR A 620 -35.59 6.74 7.05
N LEU A 621 -36.32 5.92 6.31
CA LEU A 621 -37.74 6.09 6.03
C LEU A 621 -38.61 5.33 7.03
N ALA A 622 -38.18 4.13 7.42
CA ALA A 622 -38.85 3.30 8.40
C ALA A 622 -37.86 2.31 9.03
N SER A 623 -38.22 1.75 10.19
CA SER A 623 -37.47 0.67 10.84
C SER A 623 -38.43 -0.20 11.65
N GLY A 624 -38.07 -1.45 11.91
CA GLY A 624 -38.91 -2.34 12.69
C GLY A 624 -38.21 -3.61 13.15
N SER A 625 -38.90 -4.34 14.05
CA SER A 625 -38.42 -5.61 14.63
C SER A 625 -39.12 -6.84 14.04
N SER A 626 -39.99 -6.65 13.06
CA SER A 626 -40.67 -7.69 12.28
C SER A 626 -41.10 -7.07 10.96
N LEU A 627 -41.05 -7.83 9.86
CA LEU A 627 -41.60 -7.37 8.58
C LEU A 627 -43.13 -7.47 8.65
N THR A 628 -43.81 -6.33 8.52
CA THR A 628 -45.27 -6.24 8.46
C THR A 628 -45.75 -6.36 7.02
N ASP A 629 -47.02 -6.70 6.81
CA ASP A 629 -47.61 -6.81 5.46
C ASP A 629 -47.38 -5.54 4.63
N THR A 630 -47.47 -4.36 5.23
CA THR A 630 -47.22 -3.08 4.54
C THR A 630 -46.42 -2.14 5.45
N ILE A 631 -45.48 -1.40 4.87
CA ILE A 631 -44.65 -0.39 5.53
C ILE A 631 -44.89 0.95 4.82
N SER A 632 -45.51 1.91 5.53
CA SER A 632 -45.79 3.26 5.02
C SER A 632 -44.85 4.29 5.63
N PHE A 633 -44.54 5.33 4.86
CA PHE A 633 -43.66 6.45 5.25
C PHE A 633 -44.06 7.71 4.46
N ASP A 634 -43.51 8.86 4.84
CA ASP A 634 -43.76 10.11 4.11
C ASP A 634 -43.32 10.01 2.65
N ALA A 635 -44.09 10.62 1.73
CA ALA A 635 -43.80 10.54 0.31
C ALA A 635 -42.42 11.10 -0.04
N VAL A 636 -41.60 10.30 -0.72
CA VAL A 636 -40.23 10.66 -1.12
C VAL A 636 -39.98 10.37 -2.59
N SER A 637 -39.33 11.30 -3.29
CA SER A 637 -38.80 11.06 -4.63
C SER A 637 -37.49 10.29 -4.52
N VAL A 638 -37.45 9.10 -5.13
CA VAL A 638 -36.32 8.18 -5.02
C VAL A 638 -35.94 7.59 -6.37
N LYS A 639 -34.63 7.46 -6.60
CA LYS A 639 -34.03 6.60 -7.61
C LYS A 639 -33.76 5.21 -7.05
N LYS A 640 -33.50 5.08 -5.74
CA LYS A 640 -33.22 3.80 -5.08
C LYS A 640 -33.73 3.72 -3.64
N LEU A 641 -34.41 2.62 -3.31
CA LEU A 641 -34.81 2.23 -1.96
C LEU A 641 -34.01 1.00 -1.51
N SER A 642 -33.59 0.98 -0.24
CA SER A 642 -32.81 -0.13 0.31
C SER A 642 -33.36 -0.60 1.66
N LEU A 643 -33.58 -1.90 1.77
CA LEU A 643 -33.87 -2.60 3.02
C LEU A 643 -32.55 -3.13 3.58
N TYR A 644 -32.20 -2.69 4.78
CA TYR A 644 -31.09 -3.20 5.57
C TYR A 644 -31.65 -4.15 6.63
N ILE A 645 -31.25 -5.42 6.56
CA ILE A 645 -31.52 -6.43 7.59
C ILE A 645 -30.38 -6.34 8.59
N GLU A 646 -30.68 -5.82 9.77
CA GLU A 646 -29.71 -5.60 10.86
C GLU A 646 -29.62 -6.82 11.80
N ALA A 647 -30.69 -7.59 11.92
CA ALA A 647 -30.71 -8.85 12.64
C ALA A 647 -31.76 -9.82 12.08
N ALA A 648 -31.46 -11.11 12.15
CA ALA A 648 -32.38 -12.19 11.80
C ALA A 648 -32.10 -13.43 12.66
N SER A 649 -33.14 -14.24 12.91
CA SER A 649 -33.05 -15.48 13.69
C SER A 649 -32.40 -16.63 12.91
N SER A 650 -32.36 -16.53 11.58
CA SER A 650 -31.64 -17.40 10.65
C SER A 650 -31.30 -16.62 9.36
N THR A 651 -30.66 -17.24 8.36
CA THR A 651 -30.38 -16.57 7.08
C THR A 651 -31.70 -16.19 6.39
N PRO A 652 -31.99 -14.88 6.22
CA PRO A 652 -33.27 -14.42 5.70
C PRO A 652 -33.43 -14.75 4.22
N LYS A 653 -34.69 -14.90 3.78
CA LYS A 653 -35.04 -15.15 2.39
C LYS A 653 -36.15 -14.18 1.99
N ILE A 654 -35.79 -13.17 1.23
CA ILE A 654 -36.73 -12.14 0.76
C ILE A 654 -37.20 -12.55 -0.63
N ALA A 655 -38.48 -12.87 -0.74
CA ALA A 655 -39.13 -13.24 -1.98
C ALA A 655 -39.52 -12.00 -2.79
N GLU A 656 -40.04 -10.94 -2.17
CA GLU A 656 -40.40 -9.70 -2.89
C GLU A 656 -40.03 -8.45 -2.08
N PHE A 657 -39.66 -7.40 -2.80
CA PHE A 657 -39.53 -6.02 -2.34
C PHE A 657 -40.42 -5.16 -3.23
N GLU A 658 -41.69 -5.10 -2.87
CA GLU A 658 -42.73 -4.38 -3.61
C GLU A 658 -42.70 -2.88 -3.23
N VAL A 659 -42.89 -2.00 -4.21
CA VAL A 659 -42.81 -0.54 -4.05
C VAL A 659 -44.04 0.13 -4.64
N TYR A 660 -44.66 1.05 -3.88
CA TYR A 660 -45.93 1.69 -4.24
C TYR A 660 -45.93 3.20 -3.96
N ASN A 661 -46.82 3.90 -4.68
CA ASN A 661 -47.19 5.28 -4.41
C ASN A 661 -48.71 5.33 -4.20
N GLN A 662 -49.15 5.51 -2.96
CA GLN A 662 -50.56 5.42 -2.54
C GLN A 662 -51.16 6.75 -2.10
#